data_AF-A0AAE3JHM4-F1
#
_entry.id   AF-A0AAE3JHM4-F1
#
_cell.length_a   1.000
_cell.length_b   1.000
_cell.length_c   1.000
_cell.angle_alpha   90.00
_cell.angle_beta   90.00
_cell.angle_gamma   90.00
#
_symmetry.space_group_name_H-M   'P 1'
#
loop_
_entity.id
_entity.type
_entity.pdbx_description
1 polymer ?
#
loop_
_entity_poly.entity_id
_entity_poly.type
_entity_poly.pdbx_seq_one_letter_code
_entity_poly.pdbx_strand_id
1 'polypeptide(L)'
;MKRGTLSGFRALAIKTALLVVLSSCSKDLPFERLAEFAVPEQPAPKGFAVQTDDAPGGRIERSPMKTAYEAGELVRVSALPSAGWEFSGWGGTISGTEKTTENPLVLNVEKDEWIIPRFARVPEPAVPPPPDPEPVWSIRCDSARGGIAETSPIKTGYATGELVKMTAVADEGWTFAGWFGTAETDSLDPVLVIQAARDEWIIPRFTEIPAPDAPPEEPRWTLRVDGAEGGVASFEPGSSSYASGDYVKLSAECSEGWRFLGWTGTAESASNPLIITIERSEWIVPLFEKIPEPPIEEIPEPVRWKIRVDDRPGGSVTAEPEKTEYEDGEQVRLIAQCESGWKFAGWSGTLEKSGSMDVGDEILLIEARANEWIIPLFREEAEVLPEPPPERFTVKIDSAEGGSVERSPASMDYAPGEFVRLAATAQAGWEFAGWSGTIGDSAATGIRNNPYILEVRRNEWIIPVFSRIPEPEPKPEPEPEPPPRLYTLKTESSAGGSVRAVPSKTGYAEGEYARITAVPSPGWRFSGWSGTYAGTEDDIFIRMTDDQWIVAKFALIPVAAEYTLNSTVSGSGRIIRSPEKAVYAAGETVELAAEPSPGYRFVEWTGDLSGDAENETIKMNANASVSARFEKREWTFIVYMAADNDLEAAAILDINEMEAAETGSMKGDILVLIDRSPAYDSTNGNWSDTRLYKIKRDPAGSDTVIRSQRIECPALGITENQQTELDLALPSTLSLLLDHAKTAYPAANYGLIFWGHGTGWRSDETAGGSPAESMKALAIDDTSGTSMTLAQAGNAVRNRGIAAIGMDTCFGGILEVAREFSDCAAWLVGSPGAIPSAGWNYAALFTLFGTSSLTAEQFASAAVDQFRVQYALTPNTGISAIRLSAVPALSSVFNAFMENAAAGIQNRSSQTLLKSIAMDDSRLYRFASYPTDSYIDIRSFADLILSARDGLFSSATIKNRALTQAASLKTALNAAVPLGWEQGGQGEGHMGVHLIPLMAQGTPKASHEAGYIRGSGAANQSRFVLESTGWVPNKTAAGSLLDKLFYTYFED
;
A
#
# COMPACT_ATOMS: atom_id res chain seq x y z
N MET A 1 -67.07 -6.02 48.41
CA MET A 1 -66.38 -6.88 49.41
C MET A 1 -65.64 -8.01 48.69
N LYS A 2 -64.59 -8.59 49.30
CA LYS A 2 -64.10 -10.00 49.23
C LYS A 2 -64.57 -10.85 48.02
N ARG A 3 -63.74 -11.56 47.23
CA ARG A 3 -62.29 -11.93 47.19
C ARG A 3 -61.90 -12.03 45.68
N GLY A 4 -60.65 -12.04 45.20
CA GLY A 4 -59.51 -12.91 45.54
C GLY A 4 -59.63 -14.29 44.84
N THR A 5 -58.61 -14.86 44.18
CA THR A 5 -57.19 -14.46 44.05
C THR A 5 -56.51 -15.19 42.86
N LEU A 6 -55.31 -14.77 42.43
CA LEU A 6 -54.49 -15.44 41.40
C LEU A 6 -53.78 -16.73 41.88
N SER A 7 -53.47 -17.62 40.93
CA SER A 7 -52.23 -18.42 40.86
C SER A 7 -52.07 -18.97 39.42
N GLY A 8 -50.89 -19.07 38.78
CA GLY A 8 -49.55 -18.60 39.14
C GLY A 8 -48.57 -19.71 39.54
N PHE A 9 -47.53 -19.99 38.74
CA PHE A 9 -46.48 -20.99 39.07
C PHE A 9 -45.13 -20.75 38.37
N ARG A 10 -44.06 -20.53 39.17
CA ARG A 10 -42.60 -20.68 38.89
C ARG A 10 -41.97 -19.83 37.76
N ALA A 11 -40.69 -19.45 37.81
CA ALA A 11 -39.66 -19.47 38.86
C ALA A 11 -38.92 -18.10 38.83
N LEU A 12 -38.53 -17.42 39.92
CA LEU A 12 -37.94 -17.78 41.23
C LEU A 12 -36.40 -17.92 41.20
N ALA A 13 -35.77 -17.25 42.19
CA ALA A 13 -34.38 -17.38 42.71
C ALA A 13 -33.42 -16.25 42.27
N ILE A 14 -32.48 -15.74 43.07
CA ILE A 14 -32.06 -15.86 44.51
C ILE A 14 -31.07 -14.66 44.76
N LYS A 15 -30.77 -14.02 45.91
CA LYS A 15 -30.92 -14.11 47.40
C LYS A 15 -30.52 -12.71 47.97
N THR A 16 -30.71 -12.22 49.21
CA THR A 16 -31.44 -12.57 50.46
C THR A 16 -31.58 -11.28 51.33
N ALA A 17 -32.35 -11.34 52.43
CA ALA A 17 -32.08 -10.69 53.74
C ALA A 17 -32.22 -9.15 53.93
N LEU A 18 -32.62 -8.62 55.12
CA LEU A 18 -33.40 -9.16 56.26
C LEU A 18 -33.74 -8.05 57.31
N LEU A 19 -34.96 -8.05 57.91
CA LEU A 19 -35.29 -7.44 59.24
C LEU A 19 -35.09 -5.89 59.38
N VAL A 20 -35.46 -5.14 60.45
CA VAL A 20 -36.63 -5.20 61.36
C VAL A 20 -36.94 -3.83 62.04
N VAL A 21 -38.22 -3.59 62.35
CA VAL A 21 -38.83 -2.97 63.55
C VAL A 21 -38.03 -2.02 64.51
N LEU A 22 -38.65 -0.85 64.74
CA LEU A 22 -38.64 0.04 65.94
C LEU A 22 -37.40 0.84 66.38
N SER A 23 -37.75 1.90 67.12
CA SER A 23 -36.96 2.87 67.86
C SER A 23 -35.85 2.30 68.77
N SER A 24 -34.64 2.84 68.61
CA SER A 24 -33.73 3.25 69.68
C SER A 24 -32.74 4.27 69.07
N CYS A 25 -32.40 5.38 69.72
CA CYS A 25 -31.36 5.50 70.75
C CYS A 25 -30.04 4.80 70.36
N SER A 26 -28.89 5.48 70.28
CA SER A 26 -28.62 6.91 70.52
C SER A 26 -27.18 7.27 70.12
N LYS A 27 -26.90 8.57 69.93
CA LYS A 27 -25.56 9.20 70.04
C LYS A 27 -24.55 8.86 68.91
N ASP A 28 -23.58 9.71 68.59
CA ASP A 28 -23.14 10.99 69.19
C ASP A 28 -22.92 12.10 68.14
N LEU A 29 -23.14 13.36 68.58
CA LEU A 29 -22.46 14.63 68.27
C LEU A 29 -22.02 15.00 66.82
N PRO A 30 -22.11 16.30 66.41
CA PRO A 30 -23.00 17.36 66.91
C PRO A 30 -23.73 18.11 65.78
N PHE A 31 -24.97 18.54 66.05
CA PHE A 31 -25.69 19.49 65.20
C PHE A 31 -26.42 20.53 66.06
N GLU A 32 -26.40 21.78 65.59
CA GLU A 32 -27.25 22.92 65.92
C GLU A 32 -27.46 23.38 67.38
N ARG A 33 -27.44 24.72 67.53
CA ARG A 33 -28.56 25.41 68.19
C ARG A 33 -28.94 26.71 67.49
N LEU A 34 -30.19 26.72 67.03
CA LEU A 34 -31.13 27.87 67.03
C LEU A 34 -30.74 29.12 66.23
N ALA A 35 -31.38 29.20 65.07
CA ALA A 35 -31.80 30.40 64.37
C ALA A 35 -32.12 31.63 65.25
N GLU A 36 -31.68 32.80 64.78
CA GLU A 36 -32.42 34.05 64.89
C GLU A 36 -33.04 34.42 63.52
N PHE A 37 -34.08 35.24 63.53
CA PHE A 37 -34.78 35.65 62.31
C PHE A 37 -33.98 36.67 61.49
N ALA A 38 -33.70 36.36 60.23
CA ALA A 38 -33.35 37.34 59.20
C ALA A 38 -34.46 37.39 58.15
N VAL A 39 -34.87 38.61 57.77
CA VAL A 39 -35.81 38.88 56.67
C VAL A 39 -35.09 38.60 55.33
N PRO A 40 -35.78 38.12 54.27
CA PRO A 40 -35.09 37.69 53.05
C PRO A 40 -34.21 38.77 52.44
N GLU A 41 -33.00 38.38 52.02
CA GLU A 41 -32.22 39.18 51.09
C GLU A 41 -33.05 39.40 49.81
N GLN A 42 -33.05 40.64 49.31
CA GLN A 42 -33.71 40.93 48.05
C GLN A 42 -32.98 40.19 46.92
N PRO A 43 -33.69 39.67 45.90
CA PRO A 43 -33.01 39.18 44.71
C PRO A 43 -32.16 40.31 44.13
N ALA A 44 -30.93 39.98 43.72
CA ALA A 44 -30.04 40.92 43.05
C ALA A 44 -30.76 41.59 41.86
N PRO A 45 -30.45 42.86 41.55
CA PRO A 45 -31.09 43.57 40.45
C PRO A 45 -30.99 42.75 39.16
N LYS A 46 -32.06 42.76 38.36
CA LYS A 46 -32.04 42.24 36.99
C LYS A 46 -31.20 43.18 36.14
N GLY A 47 -29.89 43.00 36.15
CA GLY A 47 -29.01 43.61 35.15
C GLY A 47 -29.37 43.10 33.76
N PHE A 48 -29.16 43.95 32.77
CA PHE A 48 -29.53 43.71 31.38
C PHE A 48 -28.43 42.98 30.60
N ALA A 49 -28.82 42.16 29.64
CA ALA A 49 -27.92 41.44 28.75
C ALA A 49 -27.62 42.26 27.49
N VAL A 50 -26.33 42.43 27.16
CA VAL A 50 -25.88 42.85 25.83
C VAL A 50 -25.34 41.61 25.12
N GLN A 51 -25.94 41.24 23.99
CA GLN A 51 -25.52 40.15 23.11
C GLN A 51 -24.85 40.69 21.85
N THR A 52 -23.87 39.96 21.33
CA THR A 52 -22.96 40.43 20.27
C THR A 52 -22.56 39.27 19.37
N ASP A 53 -22.84 39.36 18.08
CA ASP A 53 -22.41 38.38 17.06
C ASP A 53 -21.36 38.99 16.12
N ASP A 54 -20.47 38.14 15.60
CA ASP A 54 -19.55 38.48 14.51
C ASP A 54 -20.28 38.45 13.14
N ALA A 55 -19.70 39.10 12.12
CA ALA A 55 -20.29 39.18 10.79
C ALA A 55 -19.24 39.08 9.67
N PRO A 56 -19.57 38.53 8.48
CA PRO A 56 -18.63 38.41 7.37
C PRO A 56 -17.91 39.74 7.06
N GLY A 57 -16.58 39.69 7.02
CA GLY A 57 -15.72 40.86 6.79
C GLY A 57 -15.09 41.49 8.05
N GLY A 58 -15.30 40.94 9.25
CA GLY A 58 -14.61 41.39 10.47
C GLY A 58 -15.15 40.76 11.77
N ARG A 59 -14.78 41.32 12.93
CA ARG A 59 -15.25 40.87 14.25
C ARG A 59 -15.68 42.00 15.20
N ILE A 60 -16.30 41.66 16.33
CA ILE A 60 -16.79 42.58 17.36
C ILE A 60 -16.06 42.41 18.72
N GLU A 61 -15.75 43.51 19.40
CA GLU A 61 -15.15 43.51 20.75
C GLU A 61 -15.90 44.46 21.70
N ARG A 62 -16.09 44.06 22.96
CA ARG A 62 -16.92 44.78 23.95
C ARG A 62 -16.19 45.01 25.27
N SER A 63 -16.35 46.20 25.87
CA SER A 63 -15.64 46.62 27.08
C SER A 63 -16.48 47.60 27.93
N PRO A 64 -16.63 47.36 29.26
CA PRO A 64 -16.25 46.15 29.98
C PRO A 64 -17.06 44.94 29.48
N MET A 65 -16.51 43.73 29.55
CA MET A 65 -17.24 42.51 29.20
C MET A 65 -17.85 41.91 30.47
N LYS A 66 -19.18 42.01 30.60
CA LYS A 66 -19.97 41.40 31.68
C LYS A 66 -21.04 40.46 31.12
N THR A 67 -21.55 39.58 31.99
CA THR A 67 -22.74 38.74 31.74
C THR A 67 -24.06 39.52 31.90
N ALA A 68 -24.05 40.59 32.69
CA ALA A 68 -25.15 41.54 32.84
C ALA A 68 -24.60 42.93 33.23
N TYR A 69 -25.33 43.99 32.87
CA TYR A 69 -24.96 45.39 33.10
C TYR A 69 -26.04 46.11 33.92
N GLU A 70 -25.66 47.09 34.73
CA GLU A 70 -26.63 47.88 35.49
C GLU A 70 -27.37 48.90 34.61
N ALA A 71 -28.56 49.32 35.03
CA ALA A 71 -29.36 50.31 34.30
C ALA A 71 -28.63 51.67 34.21
N GLY A 72 -28.29 52.09 32.99
CA GLY A 72 -27.48 53.28 32.74
C GLY A 72 -25.96 53.06 32.81
N GLU A 73 -25.49 51.80 32.76
CA GLU A 73 -24.07 51.51 32.58
C GLU A 73 -23.65 51.73 31.12
N LEU A 74 -22.47 52.32 30.92
CA LEU A 74 -21.90 52.59 29.60
C LEU A 74 -21.02 51.44 29.11
N VAL A 75 -21.36 50.86 27.95
CA VAL A 75 -20.63 49.76 27.32
C VAL A 75 -20.07 50.21 25.97
N ARG A 76 -18.76 50.07 25.78
CA ARG A 76 -18.05 50.39 24.53
C ARG A 76 -17.96 49.15 23.64
N VAL A 77 -18.42 49.25 22.41
CA VAL A 77 -18.50 48.15 21.44
C VAL A 77 -17.78 48.57 20.15
N SER A 78 -16.81 47.76 19.71
CA SER A 78 -15.85 48.09 18.66
C SER A 78 -15.93 47.06 17.55
N ALA A 79 -16.01 47.50 16.29
CA ALA A 79 -15.93 46.62 15.13
C ALA A 79 -14.51 46.65 14.57
N LEU A 80 -13.98 45.48 14.21
CA LEU A 80 -12.63 45.31 13.65
C LEU A 80 -12.75 44.65 12.27
N PRO A 81 -12.67 45.43 11.17
CA PRO A 81 -12.69 44.87 9.83
C PRO A 81 -11.48 43.99 9.54
N SER A 82 -11.70 42.94 8.74
CA SER A 82 -10.65 42.13 8.12
C SER A 82 -10.03 42.87 6.92
N ALA A 83 -8.84 42.44 6.49
CA ALA A 83 -8.18 43.02 5.32
C ALA A 83 -9.08 42.98 4.06
N GLY A 84 -9.14 44.09 3.32
CA GLY A 84 -10.04 44.26 2.16
C GLY A 84 -11.48 44.70 2.51
N TRP A 85 -11.80 44.87 3.80
CA TRP A 85 -13.13 45.31 4.26
C TRP A 85 -13.05 46.57 5.13
N GLU A 86 -14.12 47.36 5.12
CA GLU A 86 -14.34 48.51 6.01
C GLU A 86 -15.63 48.35 6.80
N PHE A 87 -15.71 49.01 7.96
CA PHE A 87 -16.91 49.02 8.79
C PHE A 87 -17.98 49.97 8.21
N SER A 88 -19.16 49.44 7.93
CA SER A 88 -20.25 50.12 7.22
C SER A 88 -21.45 50.52 8.10
N GLY A 89 -21.48 50.08 9.37
CA GLY A 89 -22.53 50.43 10.34
C GLY A 89 -22.95 49.28 11.25
N TRP A 90 -23.77 49.59 12.25
CA TRP A 90 -24.30 48.61 13.21
C TRP A 90 -25.70 48.11 12.81
N GLY A 91 -26.03 46.88 13.24
CA GLY A 91 -27.39 46.33 13.24
C GLY A 91 -27.72 45.68 14.59
N GLY A 92 -28.97 45.23 14.73
CA GLY A 92 -29.47 44.60 15.96
C GLY A 92 -30.75 45.26 16.47
N THR A 93 -30.99 45.24 17.78
CA THR A 93 -32.21 45.79 18.43
C THR A 93 -32.08 47.25 18.90
N ILE A 94 -30.96 47.90 18.57
CA ILE A 94 -30.51 49.18 19.13
C ILE A 94 -31.48 50.31 18.78
N SER A 95 -32.36 50.64 19.73
CA SER A 95 -33.49 51.54 19.46
C SER A 95 -33.06 53.01 19.51
N GLY A 96 -32.95 53.64 18.33
CA GLY A 96 -32.74 55.09 18.18
C GLY A 96 -31.48 55.50 17.42
N THR A 97 -30.58 54.57 17.10
CA THR A 97 -29.28 54.86 16.45
C THR A 97 -28.99 53.99 15.21
N GLU A 98 -30.03 53.48 14.53
CA GLU A 98 -29.97 52.67 13.29
C GLU A 98 -29.27 53.33 12.07
N LYS A 99 -28.58 54.45 12.25
CA LYS A 99 -27.75 55.15 11.24
C LYS A 99 -26.40 55.64 11.79
N THR A 100 -25.94 55.17 12.95
CA THR A 100 -24.58 55.50 13.41
C THR A 100 -23.54 54.59 12.76
N THR A 101 -22.56 55.22 12.10
CA THR A 101 -21.31 54.60 11.64
C THR A 101 -20.17 54.82 12.64
N GLU A 102 -20.46 55.33 13.84
CA GLU A 102 -19.45 55.53 14.88
C GLU A 102 -18.91 54.18 15.35
N ASN A 103 -17.60 54.02 15.20
CA ASN A 103 -16.86 52.86 15.66
C ASN A 103 -15.64 53.36 16.46
N PRO A 104 -15.53 53.04 17.76
CA PRO A 104 -16.44 52.22 18.55
C PRO A 104 -17.69 52.98 19.02
N LEU A 105 -18.81 52.27 19.06
CA LEU A 105 -20.08 52.71 19.63
C LEU A 105 -20.00 52.68 21.17
N VAL A 106 -20.69 53.60 21.84
CA VAL A 106 -20.89 53.56 23.29
C VAL A 106 -22.39 53.54 23.57
N LEU A 107 -22.87 52.44 24.17
CA LEU A 107 -24.27 52.25 24.51
C LEU A 107 -24.52 52.57 25.99
N ASN A 108 -25.66 53.21 26.28
CA ASN A 108 -26.22 53.31 27.62
C ASN A 108 -27.20 52.14 27.81
N VAL A 109 -26.90 51.20 28.70
CA VAL A 109 -27.70 49.97 28.80
C VAL A 109 -28.93 50.20 29.67
N GLU A 110 -30.09 50.41 29.03
CA GLU A 110 -31.39 50.65 29.70
C GLU A 110 -32.38 49.48 29.55
N LYS A 111 -32.04 48.47 28.74
CA LYS A 111 -32.80 47.24 28.46
C LYS A 111 -31.83 46.18 27.91
N ASP A 112 -32.32 44.96 27.69
CA ASP A 112 -31.57 43.95 26.92
C ASP A 112 -31.38 44.43 25.46
N GLU A 113 -30.19 44.22 24.90
CA GLU A 113 -29.83 44.60 23.52
C GLU A 113 -29.04 43.50 22.81
N TRP A 114 -29.28 43.33 21.51
CA TRP A 114 -28.50 42.50 20.59
C TRP A 114 -27.86 43.37 19.51
N ILE A 115 -26.59 43.11 19.18
CA ILE A 115 -25.74 43.96 18.34
C ILE A 115 -24.94 43.09 17.36
N ILE A 116 -24.89 43.50 16.09
CA ILE A 116 -24.06 42.86 15.05
C ILE A 116 -23.40 43.94 14.19
N PRO A 117 -22.10 43.85 13.84
CA PRO A 117 -21.45 44.79 12.94
C PRO A 117 -21.84 44.49 11.49
N ARG A 118 -21.63 45.46 10.59
CA ARG A 118 -21.72 45.25 9.14
C ARG A 118 -20.44 45.73 8.48
N PHE A 119 -19.90 44.94 7.58
CA PHE A 119 -18.70 45.27 6.81
C PHE A 119 -19.02 45.33 5.31
N ALA A 120 -18.34 46.22 4.59
CA ALA A 120 -18.38 46.31 3.14
C ALA A 120 -16.97 46.09 2.58
N ARG A 121 -16.83 45.51 1.38
CA ARG A 121 -15.52 45.42 0.72
C ARG A 121 -15.08 46.82 0.28
N VAL A 122 -13.83 47.17 0.57
CA VAL A 122 -13.21 48.42 0.08
C VAL A 122 -12.89 48.25 -1.40
N PRO A 123 -13.42 49.10 -2.31
CA PRO A 123 -12.99 49.09 -3.71
C PRO A 123 -11.57 49.66 -3.82
N GLU A 124 -10.69 48.97 -4.55
CA GLU A 124 -9.33 49.48 -4.81
C GLU A 124 -9.35 50.76 -5.67
N PRO A 125 -8.38 51.68 -5.48
CA PRO A 125 -8.32 52.92 -6.23
C PRO A 125 -8.02 52.66 -7.72
N ALA A 126 -8.76 53.34 -8.60
CA ALA A 126 -8.70 53.13 -10.03
C ALA A 126 -7.30 53.42 -10.63
N VAL A 127 -6.59 52.33 -10.96
CA VAL A 127 -5.49 52.32 -11.94
C VAL A 127 -6.08 52.71 -13.32
N PRO A 128 -5.41 53.53 -14.16
CA PRO A 128 -5.87 53.75 -15.52
C PRO A 128 -5.97 52.40 -16.26
N PRO A 129 -7.03 52.17 -17.06
CA PRO A 129 -7.30 50.84 -17.58
C PRO A 129 -6.12 50.35 -18.44
N PRO A 130 -5.69 49.08 -18.30
CA PRO A 130 -4.92 48.44 -19.36
C PRO A 130 -5.76 48.44 -20.65
N PRO A 131 -5.14 48.29 -21.84
CA PRO A 131 -5.91 48.02 -23.05
C PRO A 131 -6.80 46.79 -22.80
N ASP A 132 -8.06 46.85 -23.27
CA ASP A 132 -8.99 45.74 -23.13
C ASP A 132 -8.32 44.44 -23.63
N PRO A 133 -8.40 43.32 -22.89
CA PRO A 133 -7.84 42.06 -23.36
C PRO A 133 -8.50 41.70 -24.69
N GLU A 134 -7.68 41.41 -25.71
CA GLU A 134 -8.21 41.07 -27.03
C GLU A 134 -9.21 39.91 -26.91
N PRO A 135 -10.41 40.01 -27.53
CA PRO A 135 -11.44 39.02 -27.31
C PRO A 135 -10.94 37.64 -27.75
N VAL A 136 -10.92 36.73 -26.76
CA VAL A 136 -10.64 35.32 -26.95
C VAL A 136 -11.95 34.57 -27.16
N TRP A 137 -11.94 33.65 -28.12
CA TRP A 137 -13.14 32.94 -28.55
C TRP A 137 -13.09 31.47 -28.17
N SER A 138 -14.23 30.92 -27.78
CA SER A 138 -14.43 29.51 -27.52
C SER A 138 -14.71 28.78 -28.84
N ILE A 139 -13.72 28.02 -29.33
CA ILE A 139 -13.86 27.20 -30.54
C ILE A 139 -13.92 25.73 -30.13
N ARG A 140 -15.12 25.14 -30.21
CA ARG A 140 -15.41 23.78 -29.77
C ARG A 140 -15.63 22.84 -30.95
N CYS A 141 -14.88 21.74 -30.97
CA CYS A 141 -15.12 20.59 -31.83
C CYS A 141 -15.47 19.36 -30.99
N ASP A 142 -16.64 18.78 -31.17
CA ASP A 142 -16.97 17.46 -30.59
C ASP A 142 -16.84 16.36 -31.66
N SER A 143 -16.63 15.11 -31.24
CA SER A 143 -16.71 13.93 -32.10
C SER A 143 -18.17 13.53 -32.39
N ALA A 144 -18.40 12.66 -33.39
CA ALA A 144 -19.73 12.26 -33.83
C ALA A 144 -19.90 10.73 -33.96
N ARG A 145 -21.12 10.28 -34.29
CA ARG A 145 -21.33 8.87 -34.68
C ARG A 145 -20.65 8.62 -36.04
N GLY A 146 -19.76 7.63 -36.09
CA GLY A 146 -19.03 7.24 -37.31
C GLY A 146 -17.67 7.91 -37.47
N GLY A 147 -17.16 8.60 -36.44
CA GLY A 147 -15.78 9.07 -36.40
C GLY A 147 -15.46 10.11 -35.34
N ILE A 148 -14.18 10.24 -35.04
CA ILE A 148 -13.62 11.20 -34.08
C ILE A 148 -13.25 12.53 -34.76
N ALA A 149 -13.12 13.60 -33.96
CA ALA A 149 -12.47 14.83 -34.39
C ALA A 149 -11.67 15.51 -33.27
N GLU A 150 -10.58 16.16 -33.67
CA GLU A 150 -9.60 16.83 -32.80
C GLU A 150 -9.40 18.30 -33.20
N THR A 151 -9.06 19.17 -32.24
CA THR A 151 -8.60 20.56 -32.48
C THR A 151 -7.09 20.68 -32.28
N SER A 152 -6.46 21.61 -33.00
CA SER A 152 -5.04 21.93 -32.85
C SER A 152 -4.77 23.40 -33.18
N PRO A 153 -4.07 24.16 -32.30
CA PRO A 153 -3.66 23.78 -30.94
C PRO A 153 -4.88 23.70 -29.99
N ILE A 154 -4.88 22.79 -29.01
CA ILE A 154 -5.96 22.75 -28.00
C ILE A 154 -5.75 23.91 -27.02
N LYS A 155 -6.78 24.76 -26.83
CA LYS A 155 -6.78 25.92 -25.93
C LYS A 155 -8.15 26.15 -25.29
N THR A 156 -8.15 26.79 -24.12
CA THR A 156 -9.36 27.29 -23.43
C THR A 156 -9.95 28.55 -24.07
N GLY A 157 -9.19 29.24 -24.92
CA GLY A 157 -9.65 30.36 -25.74
C GLY A 157 -8.61 30.73 -26.81
N TYR A 158 -9.09 31.19 -27.97
CA TYR A 158 -8.26 31.50 -29.14
C TYR A 158 -8.30 32.99 -29.46
N ALA A 159 -7.16 33.59 -29.78
CA ALA A 159 -7.09 35.03 -30.05
C ALA A 159 -7.84 35.41 -31.35
N THR A 160 -8.34 36.65 -31.44
CA THR A 160 -9.06 37.10 -32.64
C THR A 160 -8.18 37.03 -33.90
N GLY A 161 -8.60 36.22 -34.88
CA GLY A 161 -7.86 35.93 -36.10
C GLY A 161 -6.93 34.72 -36.04
N GLU A 162 -6.79 34.06 -34.88
CA GLU A 162 -5.99 32.84 -34.72
C GLU A 162 -6.57 31.69 -35.56
N LEU A 163 -5.69 30.93 -36.24
CA LEU A 163 -6.08 29.80 -37.07
C LEU A 163 -6.23 28.53 -36.23
N VAL A 164 -7.46 28.02 -36.12
CA VAL A 164 -7.76 26.76 -35.46
C VAL A 164 -7.89 25.67 -36.53
N LYS A 165 -7.05 24.64 -36.44
CA LYS A 165 -7.18 23.44 -37.29
C LYS A 165 -8.05 22.41 -36.58
N MET A 166 -9.05 21.89 -37.27
CA MET A 166 -9.82 20.72 -36.90
C MET A 166 -9.50 19.57 -37.85
N THR A 167 -9.42 18.35 -37.33
CA THR A 167 -9.20 17.13 -38.14
C THR A 167 -10.21 16.07 -37.73
N ALA A 168 -10.97 15.53 -38.68
CA ALA A 168 -11.91 14.44 -38.51
C ALA A 168 -11.33 13.13 -39.06
N VAL A 169 -11.59 12.01 -38.38
CA VAL A 169 -11.19 10.66 -38.79
C VAL A 169 -12.42 9.76 -38.71
N ALA A 170 -12.80 9.15 -39.83
CA ALA A 170 -13.96 8.26 -39.89
C ALA A 170 -13.65 6.88 -39.31
N ASP A 171 -14.64 6.28 -38.64
CA ASP A 171 -14.59 4.91 -38.14
C ASP A 171 -14.67 3.89 -39.30
N GLU A 172 -14.27 2.64 -39.06
CA GLU A 172 -14.39 1.57 -40.07
C GLU A 172 -15.86 1.37 -40.49
N GLY A 173 -16.11 1.32 -41.79
CA GLY A 173 -17.46 1.27 -42.37
C GLY A 173 -18.13 2.65 -42.55
N TRP A 174 -17.48 3.76 -42.17
CA TRP A 174 -18.01 5.12 -42.33
C TRP A 174 -17.10 5.97 -43.23
N THR A 175 -17.67 6.99 -43.86
CA THR A 175 -16.93 7.99 -44.62
C THR A 175 -17.27 9.40 -44.15
N PHE A 176 -16.29 10.30 -44.18
CA PHE A 176 -16.52 11.71 -43.86
C PHE A 176 -17.47 12.35 -44.88
N ALA A 177 -18.40 13.17 -44.40
CA ALA A 177 -19.54 13.69 -45.15
C ALA A 177 -19.77 15.21 -44.95
N GLY A 178 -18.73 15.92 -44.51
CA GLY A 178 -18.72 17.36 -44.31
C GLY A 178 -18.90 17.80 -42.85
N TRP A 179 -18.79 19.11 -42.60
CA TRP A 179 -18.91 19.68 -41.26
C TRP A 179 -20.32 20.26 -40.99
N PHE A 180 -20.66 20.46 -39.72
CA PHE A 180 -21.90 21.12 -39.30
C PHE A 180 -21.68 21.94 -38.04
N GLY A 181 -22.11 23.20 -38.02
CA GLY A 181 -21.89 24.05 -36.87
C GLY A 181 -22.55 25.42 -36.99
N THR A 182 -22.10 26.32 -36.12
CA THR A 182 -22.47 27.74 -36.12
C THR A 182 -21.79 28.52 -37.23
N ALA A 183 -20.64 28.04 -37.72
CA ALA A 183 -20.06 28.39 -39.02
C ALA A 183 -20.71 27.56 -40.14
N GLU A 184 -21.34 28.23 -41.11
CA GLU A 184 -21.79 27.58 -42.34
C GLU A 184 -20.57 27.26 -43.21
N THR A 185 -20.25 25.97 -43.38
CA THR A 185 -19.17 25.50 -44.26
C THR A 185 -19.63 24.28 -45.06
N ASP A 186 -19.60 24.39 -46.38
CA ASP A 186 -19.79 23.26 -47.31
C ASP A 186 -18.51 22.41 -47.48
N SER A 187 -17.55 22.48 -46.54
CA SER A 187 -16.30 21.75 -46.67
C SER A 187 -16.52 20.24 -46.52
N LEU A 188 -16.15 19.50 -47.57
CA LEU A 188 -16.06 18.04 -47.60
C LEU A 188 -14.63 17.53 -47.29
N ASP A 189 -13.71 18.43 -46.94
CA ASP A 189 -12.36 18.06 -46.48
C ASP A 189 -12.43 17.64 -44.99
N PRO A 190 -11.93 16.45 -44.61
CA PRO A 190 -11.81 16.04 -43.21
C PRO A 190 -10.82 16.90 -42.41
N VAL A 191 -10.08 17.82 -43.03
CA VAL A 191 -9.37 18.92 -42.38
C VAL A 191 -10.12 20.23 -42.62
N LEU A 192 -10.57 20.87 -41.53
CA LEU A 192 -11.11 22.24 -41.56
C LEU A 192 -10.11 23.18 -40.87
N VAL A 193 -9.97 24.39 -41.40
CA VAL A 193 -9.22 25.47 -40.73
C VAL A 193 -10.09 26.72 -40.73
N ILE A 194 -10.34 27.27 -39.55
CA ILE A 194 -11.10 28.51 -39.37
C ILE A 194 -10.26 29.58 -38.68
N GLN A 195 -10.66 30.85 -38.79
CA GLN A 195 -10.16 31.92 -37.93
C GLN A 195 -11.12 32.13 -36.76
N ALA A 196 -10.58 32.17 -35.54
CA ALA A 196 -11.35 32.50 -34.35
C ALA A 196 -11.81 33.96 -34.41
N ALA A 197 -13.11 34.22 -34.61
CA ALA A 197 -13.68 35.57 -34.78
C ALA A 197 -15.00 35.79 -34.02
N ARG A 198 -15.53 34.73 -33.40
CA ARG A 198 -16.66 34.64 -32.48
C ARG A 198 -16.58 33.25 -31.83
N ASP A 199 -17.39 32.98 -30.80
CA ASP A 199 -17.57 31.61 -30.32
C ASP A 199 -18.18 30.73 -31.43
N GLU A 200 -17.59 29.55 -31.66
CA GLU A 200 -18.01 28.60 -32.69
C GLU A 200 -18.07 27.19 -32.10
N TRP A 201 -19.13 26.47 -32.45
CA TRP A 201 -19.31 25.04 -32.24
C TRP A 201 -19.49 24.37 -33.59
N ILE A 202 -18.68 23.34 -33.87
CA ILE A 202 -18.67 22.61 -35.13
C ILE A 202 -18.43 21.11 -34.86
N ILE A 203 -19.15 20.24 -35.56
CA ILE A 203 -19.10 18.78 -35.44
C ILE A 203 -18.91 18.16 -36.84
N PRO A 204 -18.11 17.08 -36.99
CA PRO A 204 -18.01 16.32 -38.23
C PRO A 204 -19.29 15.52 -38.51
N ARG A 205 -19.68 15.40 -39.77
CA ARG A 205 -20.69 14.43 -40.22
C ARG A 205 -19.99 13.25 -40.86
N PHE A 206 -20.49 12.07 -40.57
CA PHE A 206 -20.09 10.83 -41.23
C PHE A 206 -21.33 10.16 -41.84
N THR A 207 -21.13 9.48 -42.97
CA THR A 207 -22.14 8.65 -43.63
C THR A 207 -21.68 7.20 -43.63
N GLU A 208 -22.57 6.30 -43.24
CA GLU A 208 -22.36 4.85 -43.26
C GLU A 208 -22.15 4.40 -44.71
N ILE A 209 -21.06 3.69 -44.99
CA ILE A 209 -20.74 3.22 -46.35
C ILE A 209 -21.71 2.08 -46.68
N PRO A 210 -22.54 2.19 -47.73
CA PRO A 210 -23.46 1.12 -48.09
C PRO A 210 -22.69 -0.14 -48.48
N ALA A 211 -23.00 -1.26 -47.84
CA ALA A 211 -22.43 -2.55 -48.21
C ALA A 211 -22.80 -2.88 -49.68
N PRO A 212 -21.86 -3.42 -50.49
CA PRO A 212 -22.19 -3.96 -51.79
C PRO A 212 -23.14 -5.16 -51.64
N ASP A 213 -24.07 -5.33 -52.58
CA ASP A 213 -25.16 -6.32 -52.50
C ASP A 213 -24.63 -7.73 -52.14
N ALA A 214 -25.03 -8.20 -50.96
CA ALA A 214 -24.62 -9.50 -50.46
C ALA A 214 -25.33 -10.66 -51.21
N PRO A 215 -24.65 -11.80 -51.42
CA PRO A 215 -25.35 -13.04 -51.78
C PRO A 215 -26.32 -13.45 -50.66
N PRO A 216 -27.38 -14.23 -50.96
CA PRO A 216 -28.35 -14.64 -49.95
C PRO A 216 -27.68 -15.43 -48.82
N GLU A 217 -28.05 -15.14 -47.57
CA GLU A 217 -27.49 -15.82 -46.40
C GLU A 217 -27.74 -17.34 -46.47
N GLU A 218 -26.69 -18.12 -46.25
CA GLU A 218 -26.80 -19.57 -46.14
C GLU A 218 -27.47 -19.95 -44.81
N PRO A 219 -28.32 -21.00 -44.79
CA PRO A 219 -29.07 -21.38 -43.59
C PRO A 219 -28.11 -21.84 -42.48
N ARG A 220 -28.15 -21.12 -41.36
CA ARG A 220 -27.43 -21.49 -40.13
C ARG A 220 -28.26 -22.38 -39.23
N TRP A 221 -27.56 -23.26 -38.52
CA TRP A 221 -28.15 -24.34 -37.73
C TRP A 221 -27.75 -24.28 -36.27
N THR A 222 -28.57 -24.86 -35.39
CA THR A 222 -28.35 -24.85 -33.94
C THR A 222 -28.11 -26.26 -33.43
N LEU A 223 -27.00 -26.49 -32.71
CA LEU A 223 -26.82 -27.69 -31.91
C LEU A 223 -27.34 -27.43 -30.48
N ARG A 224 -28.23 -28.29 -29.99
CA ARG A 224 -28.63 -28.34 -28.58
C ARG A 224 -28.12 -29.64 -27.95
N VAL A 225 -27.37 -29.54 -26.86
CA VAL A 225 -26.99 -30.70 -26.05
C VAL A 225 -27.73 -30.60 -24.72
N ASP A 226 -28.62 -31.56 -24.44
CA ASP A 226 -29.34 -31.62 -23.17
C ASP A 226 -28.58 -32.49 -22.16
N GLY A 227 -28.67 -32.14 -20.88
CA GLY A 227 -28.12 -32.95 -19.79
C GLY A 227 -28.96 -34.20 -19.50
N ALA A 228 -28.31 -35.23 -18.96
CA ALA A 228 -28.96 -36.47 -18.50
C ALA A 228 -28.48 -36.83 -17.09
N GLU A 229 -29.29 -37.60 -16.35
CA GLU A 229 -28.89 -38.12 -15.05
C GLU A 229 -27.74 -39.12 -15.20
N GLY A 230 -26.69 -38.99 -14.38
CA GLY A 230 -25.52 -39.87 -14.42
C GLY A 230 -24.26 -39.31 -15.10
N GLY A 231 -24.26 -38.06 -15.58
CA GLY A 231 -23.05 -37.40 -16.07
C GLY A 231 -23.30 -36.07 -16.76
N VAL A 232 -22.26 -35.52 -17.39
CA VAL A 232 -22.30 -34.25 -18.13
C VAL A 232 -21.82 -34.43 -19.57
N ALA A 233 -22.19 -33.51 -20.45
CA ALA A 233 -21.72 -33.46 -21.83
C ALA A 233 -21.20 -32.07 -22.19
N SER A 234 -20.11 -32.04 -22.94
CA SER A 234 -19.47 -30.85 -23.51
C SER A 234 -19.38 -31.00 -25.03
N PHE A 235 -19.22 -29.88 -25.74
CA PHE A 235 -19.02 -29.89 -27.19
C PHE A 235 -18.08 -28.77 -27.64
N GLU A 236 -17.25 -29.06 -28.65
CA GLU A 236 -16.30 -28.12 -29.23
C GLU A 236 -16.30 -28.19 -30.78
N PRO A 237 -16.18 -27.05 -31.49
CA PRO A 237 -16.19 -25.68 -30.97
C PRO A 237 -17.58 -25.28 -30.47
N GLY A 238 -17.64 -24.54 -29.35
CA GLY A 238 -18.92 -24.06 -28.79
C GLY A 238 -19.42 -22.80 -29.49
N SER A 239 -20.43 -22.93 -30.36
CA SER A 239 -21.08 -21.80 -31.05
C SER A 239 -22.59 -21.76 -30.81
N SER A 240 -23.18 -20.56 -30.90
CA SER A 240 -24.63 -20.33 -30.91
C SER A 240 -25.29 -20.71 -32.25
N SER A 241 -24.51 -20.79 -33.33
CA SER A 241 -24.95 -21.27 -34.65
C SER A 241 -23.80 -21.80 -35.49
N TYR A 242 -24.09 -22.73 -36.38
CA TYR A 242 -23.14 -23.45 -37.24
C TYR A 242 -23.55 -23.33 -38.71
N ALA A 243 -22.60 -23.41 -39.62
CA ALA A 243 -22.84 -23.56 -41.05
C ALA A 243 -23.17 -25.02 -41.41
N SER A 244 -23.79 -25.22 -42.57
CA SER A 244 -24.04 -26.57 -43.10
C SER A 244 -22.73 -27.23 -43.51
N GLY A 245 -22.32 -28.28 -42.79
CA GLY A 245 -21.04 -28.96 -42.99
C GLY A 245 -20.02 -28.77 -41.86
N ASP A 246 -20.30 -27.94 -40.85
CA ASP A 246 -19.42 -27.78 -39.69
C ASP A 246 -19.28 -29.09 -38.90
N TYR A 247 -18.07 -29.38 -38.42
CA TYR A 247 -17.82 -30.54 -37.55
C TYR A 247 -17.81 -30.12 -36.08
N VAL A 248 -18.59 -30.82 -35.25
CA VAL A 248 -18.64 -30.61 -33.79
C VAL A 248 -18.30 -31.91 -33.08
N LYS A 249 -17.37 -31.84 -32.13
CA LYS A 249 -16.95 -32.95 -31.28
C LYS A 249 -17.65 -32.85 -29.92
N LEU A 250 -18.51 -33.81 -29.60
CA LEU A 250 -19.16 -33.96 -28.31
C LEU A 250 -18.36 -34.94 -27.43
N SER A 251 -18.19 -34.61 -26.15
CA SER A 251 -17.51 -35.45 -25.16
C SER A 251 -18.38 -35.60 -23.92
N ALA A 252 -18.65 -36.83 -23.48
CA ALA A 252 -19.41 -37.14 -22.28
C ALA A 252 -18.50 -37.56 -21.12
N GLU A 253 -18.81 -37.12 -19.91
CA GLU A 253 -18.10 -37.48 -18.68
C GLU A 253 -19.11 -38.07 -17.68
N CYS A 254 -18.79 -39.24 -17.13
CA CYS A 254 -19.69 -39.96 -16.22
C CYS A 254 -19.59 -39.41 -14.80
N SER A 255 -20.72 -39.27 -14.12
CA SER A 255 -20.73 -39.14 -12.66
C SER A 255 -20.31 -40.46 -12.02
N GLU A 256 -19.76 -40.39 -10.81
CA GLU A 256 -19.33 -41.56 -10.05
C GLU A 256 -20.46 -42.60 -9.88
N GLY A 257 -20.14 -43.87 -10.11
CA GLY A 257 -21.10 -44.98 -10.08
C GLY A 257 -21.97 -45.12 -11.34
N TRP A 258 -21.74 -44.34 -12.40
CA TRP A 258 -22.42 -44.47 -13.69
C TRP A 258 -21.45 -44.81 -14.82
N ARG A 259 -21.95 -45.44 -15.88
CA ARG A 259 -21.22 -45.67 -17.14
C ARG A 259 -21.96 -45.05 -18.33
N PHE A 260 -21.20 -44.49 -19.25
CA PHE A 260 -21.72 -44.02 -20.53
C PHE A 260 -22.12 -45.22 -21.42
N LEU A 261 -23.31 -45.15 -22.01
CA LEU A 261 -23.82 -46.14 -22.97
C LEU A 261 -23.75 -45.67 -24.42
N GLY A 262 -23.84 -44.36 -24.66
CA GLY A 262 -23.89 -43.78 -25.99
C GLY A 262 -24.59 -42.43 -26.02
N TRP A 263 -24.68 -41.84 -27.20
CA TRP A 263 -25.49 -40.66 -27.50
C TRP A 263 -26.81 -41.08 -28.13
N THR A 264 -27.86 -40.28 -27.92
CA THR A 264 -29.14 -40.36 -28.64
C THR A 264 -29.65 -38.96 -28.97
N GLY A 265 -30.80 -38.86 -29.65
CA GLY A 265 -31.34 -37.64 -30.21
C GLY A 265 -31.40 -37.74 -31.73
N THR A 266 -30.83 -36.78 -32.46
CA THR A 266 -30.73 -36.83 -33.92
C THR A 266 -29.52 -37.61 -34.44
N ALA A 267 -28.60 -38.00 -33.56
CA ALA A 267 -27.51 -38.92 -33.87
C ALA A 267 -27.37 -39.96 -32.74
N GLU A 268 -27.26 -41.25 -33.11
CA GLU A 268 -27.06 -42.35 -32.17
C GLU A 268 -25.67 -42.95 -32.35
N SER A 269 -24.90 -43.06 -31.26
CA SER A 269 -23.54 -43.64 -31.31
C SER A 269 -23.03 -44.04 -29.93
N ALA A 270 -22.42 -45.22 -29.80
CA ALA A 270 -21.69 -45.63 -28.60
C ALA A 270 -20.30 -44.96 -28.45
N SER A 271 -19.88 -44.12 -29.40
CA SER A 271 -18.54 -43.51 -29.41
C SER A 271 -18.45 -42.29 -28.50
N ASN A 272 -17.42 -42.22 -27.67
CA ASN A 272 -17.08 -41.05 -26.87
C ASN A 272 -15.57 -40.76 -27.02
N PRO A 273 -15.16 -39.60 -27.54
CA PRO A 273 -16.00 -38.53 -28.09
C PRO A 273 -16.76 -38.95 -29.36
N LEU A 274 -17.88 -38.29 -29.63
CA LEU A 274 -18.63 -38.37 -30.89
C LEU A 274 -18.30 -37.14 -31.73
N ILE A 275 -18.01 -37.32 -33.01
CA ILE A 275 -17.92 -36.21 -33.97
C ILE A 275 -19.15 -36.28 -34.89
N ILE A 276 -19.89 -35.18 -35.00
CA ILE A 276 -21.01 -35.00 -35.93
C ILE A 276 -20.67 -33.94 -36.98
N THR A 277 -21.37 -33.99 -38.11
CA THR A 277 -21.45 -32.90 -39.08
C THR A 277 -22.82 -32.23 -38.96
N ILE A 278 -22.86 -30.92 -38.82
CA ILE A 278 -24.11 -30.16 -38.70
C ILE A 278 -24.68 -29.90 -40.10
N GLU A 279 -25.67 -30.68 -40.52
CA GLU A 279 -26.38 -30.48 -41.81
C GLU A 279 -27.74 -29.77 -41.64
N ARG A 280 -28.25 -29.72 -40.41
CA ARG A 280 -29.53 -29.10 -39.98
C ARG A 280 -29.39 -28.74 -38.49
N SER A 281 -30.41 -28.13 -37.88
CA SER A 281 -30.45 -28.04 -36.40
C SER A 281 -30.57 -29.43 -35.78
N GLU A 282 -29.66 -29.75 -34.86
CA GLU A 282 -29.53 -31.05 -34.20
C GLU A 282 -29.82 -30.94 -32.71
N TRP A 283 -30.32 -32.03 -32.10
CA TRP A 283 -30.41 -32.16 -30.65
C TRP A 283 -29.84 -33.51 -30.21
N ILE A 284 -28.96 -33.51 -29.21
CA ILE A 284 -28.26 -34.70 -28.74
C ILE A 284 -28.29 -34.77 -27.20
N VAL A 285 -28.38 -35.99 -26.67
CA VAL A 285 -28.42 -36.29 -25.25
C VAL A 285 -27.43 -37.44 -24.96
N PRO A 286 -26.55 -37.34 -23.95
CA PRO A 286 -25.76 -38.48 -23.50
C PRO A 286 -26.66 -39.48 -22.75
N LEU A 287 -26.39 -40.78 -22.90
CA LEU A 287 -27.03 -41.84 -22.14
C LEU A 287 -26.04 -42.43 -21.14
N PHE A 288 -26.45 -42.45 -19.88
CA PHE A 288 -25.72 -43.08 -18.78
C PHE A 288 -26.57 -44.19 -18.14
N GLU A 289 -25.91 -45.20 -17.58
CA GLU A 289 -26.54 -46.27 -16.79
C GLU A 289 -25.82 -46.37 -15.45
N LYS A 290 -26.57 -46.41 -14.35
CA LYS A 290 -25.98 -46.62 -13.02
C LYS A 290 -25.42 -48.03 -12.94
N ILE A 291 -24.13 -48.14 -12.62
CA ILE A 291 -23.44 -49.42 -12.45
C ILE A 291 -24.05 -50.10 -11.22
N PRO A 292 -24.55 -51.35 -11.32
CA PRO A 292 -25.11 -52.06 -10.17
C PRO A 292 -23.98 -52.39 -9.18
N GLU A 293 -24.14 -51.93 -7.94
CA GLU A 293 -23.15 -52.05 -6.87
C GLU A 293 -22.87 -53.53 -6.53
N PRO A 294 -21.60 -54.00 -6.56
CA PRO A 294 -21.21 -55.27 -5.97
C PRO A 294 -21.22 -55.16 -4.42
N PRO A 295 -21.11 -56.29 -3.68
CA PRO A 295 -21.04 -56.25 -2.22
C PRO A 295 -19.84 -55.42 -1.74
N ILE A 296 -20.05 -54.62 -0.69
CA ILE A 296 -19.05 -53.71 -0.14
C ILE A 296 -17.85 -54.50 0.40
N GLU A 297 -16.67 -54.26 -0.15
CA GLU A 297 -15.38 -54.43 0.53
C GLU A 297 -14.88 -53.04 0.97
N GLU A 298 -14.29 -52.96 2.16
CA GLU A 298 -13.84 -51.70 2.75
C GLU A 298 -12.62 -51.14 1.99
N ILE A 299 -12.70 -49.89 1.54
CA ILE A 299 -11.51 -49.15 1.10
C ILE A 299 -10.66 -48.87 2.35
N PRO A 300 -9.42 -49.38 2.45
CA PRO A 300 -8.60 -49.14 3.63
C PRO A 300 -8.20 -47.67 3.74
N GLU A 301 -8.12 -47.17 4.97
CA GLU A 301 -7.59 -45.84 5.27
C GLU A 301 -6.15 -45.68 4.71
N PRO A 302 -5.74 -44.46 4.31
CA PRO A 302 -4.37 -44.22 3.83
C PRO A 302 -3.36 -44.69 4.88
N VAL A 303 -2.44 -45.57 4.47
CA VAL A 303 -1.52 -46.21 5.40
C VAL A 303 -0.59 -45.16 6.00
N ARG A 304 -0.64 -45.05 7.33
CA ARG A 304 0.16 -44.11 8.12
C ARG A 304 1.15 -44.82 9.01
N TRP A 305 2.31 -44.20 9.13
CA TRP A 305 3.45 -44.74 9.85
C TRP A 305 3.88 -43.84 10.99
N LYS A 306 4.31 -44.47 12.09
CA LYS A 306 4.81 -43.84 13.29
C LYS A 306 6.31 -43.97 13.32
N ILE A 307 6.98 -42.91 12.87
CA ILE A 307 8.40 -42.71 13.10
C ILE A 307 8.55 -42.21 14.53
N ARG A 308 9.05 -43.07 15.43
CA ARG A 308 9.38 -42.68 16.80
C ARG A 308 10.87 -42.42 16.90
N VAL A 309 11.22 -41.25 17.40
CA VAL A 309 12.55 -40.96 17.94
C VAL A 309 12.48 -40.79 19.45
N ASP A 310 13.56 -41.13 20.15
CA ASP A 310 13.73 -40.87 21.60
C ASP A 310 15.12 -40.29 21.84
N ASP A 311 15.20 -39.24 22.65
CA ASP A 311 16.46 -38.70 23.19
C ASP A 311 17.20 -39.76 24.02
N ARG A 312 18.53 -39.61 24.14
CA ARG A 312 19.40 -40.52 24.89
C ARG A 312 20.40 -39.74 25.76
N PRO A 313 20.97 -40.36 26.81
CA PRO A 313 22.10 -39.75 27.51
C PRO A 313 23.20 -39.38 26.51
N GLY A 314 23.62 -38.11 26.49
CA GLY A 314 24.61 -37.61 25.54
C GLY A 314 24.08 -36.87 24.32
N GLY A 315 22.76 -36.74 24.15
CA GLY A 315 22.20 -35.93 23.05
C GLY A 315 20.72 -36.12 22.76
N SER A 316 20.16 -35.17 22.01
CA SER A 316 18.77 -35.15 21.59
C SER A 316 18.60 -35.45 20.11
N VAL A 317 17.34 -35.68 19.69
CA VAL A 317 16.97 -35.89 18.29
C VAL A 317 15.69 -35.14 17.93
N THR A 318 15.69 -34.49 16.77
CA THR A 318 14.53 -33.80 16.20
C THR A 318 14.15 -34.41 14.85
N ALA A 319 12.88 -34.26 14.46
CA ALA A 319 12.34 -34.75 13.19
C ALA A 319 11.68 -33.59 12.44
N GLU A 320 12.00 -33.43 11.15
CA GLU A 320 11.46 -32.41 10.26
C GLU A 320 10.73 -33.08 9.08
N PRO A 321 9.43 -32.80 8.84
CA PRO A 321 8.51 -32.06 9.73
C PRO A 321 8.13 -32.87 10.97
N GLU A 322 7.93 -32.23 12.13
CA GLU A 322 7.53 -32.95 13.35
C GLU A 322 6.06 -33.38 13.26
N LYS A 323 5.79 -34.67 13.12
CA LYS A 323 4.44 -35.26 13.15
C LYS A 323 4.35 -36.49 14.04
N THR A 324 3.14 -36.78 14.51
CA THR A 324 2.79 -38.02 15.23
C THR A 324 2.54 -39.22 14.32
N GLU A 325 2.16 -38.96 13.07
CA GLU A 325 1.91 -39.94 12.00
C GLU A 325 2.31 -39.32 10.65
N TYR A 326 2.93 -40.11 9.78
CA TYR A 326 3.41 -39.73 8.45
C TYR A 326 2.74 -40.62 7.39
N GLU A 327 2.60 -40.13 6.16
CA GLU A 327 1.95 -40.89 5.07
C GLU A 327 2.96 -41.83 4.36
N ASP A 328 2.48 -42.93 3.74
CA ASP A 328 3.37 -43.90 3.08
C ASP A 328 4.15 -43.28 1.90
N GLY A 329 5.45 -43.09 2.10
CA GLY A 329 6.34 -42.38 1.17
C GLY A 329 6.69 -40.95 1.55
N GLU A 330 6.20 -40.45 2.68
CA GLU A 330 6.61 -39.13 3.17
C GLU A 330 8.10 -39.15 3.59
N GLN A 331 8.84 -38.13 3.14
CA GLN A 331 10.26 -37.96 3.46
C GLN A 331 10.39 -37.24 4.82
N VAL A 332 11.16 -37.82 5.74
CA VAL A 332 11.39 -37.29 7.09
C VAL A 332 12.88 -37.13 7.33
N ARG A 333 13.29 -35.93 7.77
CA ARG A 333 14.68 -35.60 8.08
C ARG A 333 14.88 -35.65 9.60
N LEU A 334 15.73 -36.55 10.08
CA LEU A 334 16.11 -36.67 11.47
C LEU A 334 17.46 -35.97 11.70
N ILE A 335 17.59 -35.25 12.81
CA ILE A 335 18.81 -34.52 13.19
C ILE A 335 19.17 -34.88 14.63
N ALA A 336 20.38 -35.39 14.85
CA ALA A 336 20.95 -35.60 16.18
C ALA A 336 21.70 -34.35 16.65
N GLN A 337 21.66 -34.05 17.94
CA GLN A 337 22.43 -32.98 18.57
C GLN A 337 23.16 -33.52 19.81
N CYS A 338 24.50 -33.47 19.79
CA CYS A 338 25.33 -33.99 20.88
C CYS A 338 25.34 -33.04 22.10
N GLU A 339 25.23 -33.59 23.31
CA GLU A 339 25.54 -32.87 24.56
C GLU A 339 27.06 -32.73 24.74
N SER A 340 27.49 -31.70 25.48
CA SER A 340 28.91 -31.42 25.72
C SER A 340 29.63 -32.60 26.39
N GLY A 341 30.73 -33.06 25.79
CA GLY A 341 31.49 -34.23 26.24
C GLY A 341 31.05 -35.56 25.63
N TRP A 342 30.06 -35.55 24.74
CA TRP A 342 29.63 -36.69 23.94
C TRP A 342 29.82 -36.43 22.45
N LYS A 343 29.94 -37.51 21.68
CA LYS A 343 29.99 -37.47 20.22
C LYS A 343 29.03 -38.48 19.63
N PHE A 344 28.47 -38.15 18.48
CA PHE A 344 27.65 -39.07 17.71
C PHE A 344 28.45 -40.32 17.32
N ALA A 345 27.77 -41.45 17.31
CA ALA A 345 28.35 -42.78 17.12
C ALA A 345 27.59 -43.64 16.09
N GLY A 346 26.53 -43.10 15.49
CA GLY A 346 25.70 -43.77 14.48
C GLY A 346 24.21 -43.76 14.83
N TRP A 347 23.35 -43.97 13.83
CA TRP A 347 21.94 -44.24 14.04
C TRP A 347 21.71 -45.73 14.34
N SER A 348 20.69 -46.03 15.13
CA SER A 348 20.29 -47.41 15.46
C SER A 348 18.78 -47.51 15.58
N GLY A 349 18.22 -48.71 15.40
CA GLY A 349 16.76 -48.91 15.36
C GLY A 349 16.32 -49.84 14.25
N THR A 350 15.07 -49.69 13.81
CA THR A 350 14.44 -50.53 12.77
C THR A 350 14.66 -50.01 11.34
N LEU A 351 15.92 -49.72 10.98
CA LEU A 351 16.35 -49.07 9.72
C LEU A 351 16.41 -50.01 8.49
N GLU A 352 15.62 -51.09 8.45
CA GLU A 352 15.70 -52.12 7.39
C GLU A 352 14.67 -51.95 6.26
N LYS A 353 13.80 -50.92 6.29
CA LYS A 353 12.67 -50.78 5.35
C LYS A 353 12.43 -49.38 4.80
N SER A 354 12.68 -48.32 5.55
CA SER A 354 12.80 -46.98 5.00
C SER A 354 13.97 -46.91 4.01
N GLY A 355 13.74 -46.28 2.85
CA GLY A 355 14.78 -46.05 1.86
C GLY A 355 15.71 -44.93 2.32
N SER A 356 16.74 -45.25 3.11
CA SER A 356 17.64 -44.23 3.65
C SER A 356 18.47 -43.56 2.54
N MET A 357 18.55 -42.22 2.61
CA MET A 357 19.41 -41.43 1.74
C MET A 357 20.43 -40.72 2.63
N ASP A 358 21.69 -41.18 2.54
CA ASP A 358 22.73 -40.90 3.53
C ASP A 358 23.32 -39.49 3.32
N VAL A 359 23.09 -38.57 4.27
CA VAL A 359 23.45 -37.13 4.15
C VAL A 359 24.13 -36.60 5.42
N GLY A 360 25.22 -37.27 5.80
CA GLY A 360 26.21 -36.76 6.77
C GLY A 360 26.05 -37.29 8.19
N ASP A 361 27.17 -37.38 8.91
CA ASP A 361 27.34 -38.16 10.14
C ASP A 361 26.48 -37.74 11.36
N GLU A 362 25.55 -36.77 11.25
CA GLU A 362 24.61 -36.36 12.32
C GLU A 362 23.16 -36.18 11.82
N ILE A 363 22.89 -36.41 10.52
CA ILE A 363 21.58 -36.18 9.86
C ILE A 363 21.19 -37.42 9.06
N LEU A 364 19.94 -37.88 9.21
CA LEU A 364 19.41 -39.03 8.48
C LEU A 364 18.12 -38.67 7.76
N LEU A 365 18.09 -38.83 6.43
CA LEU A 365 16.86 -38.78 5.64
C LEU A 365 16.31 -40.19 5.47
N ILE A 366 15.05 -40.37 5.86
CA ILE A 366 14.29 -41.61 5.70
C ILE A 366 13.00 -41.36 4.91
N GLU A 367 12.50 -42.43 4.29
CA GLU A 367 11.17 -42.47 3.72
C GLU A 367 10.24 -43.30 4.61
N ALA A 368 9.11 -42.72 5.04
CA ALA A 368 8.15 -43.38 5.91
C ALA A 368 7.45 -44.55 5.18
N ARG A 369 7.96 -45.77 5.36
CA ARG A 369 7.44 -47.03 4.76
C ARG A 369 7.09 -48.13 5.78
N ALA A 370 7.27 -47.84 7.07
CA ALA A 370 6.93 -48.72 8.18
C ALA A 370 6.85 -47.91 9.50
N ASN A 371 6.21 -48.49 10.53
CA ASN A 371 6.39 -48.02 11.91
C ASN A 371 7.84 -48.32 12.35
N GLU A 372 8.68 -47.29 12.41
CA GLU A 372 10.09 -47.41 12.74
C GLU A 372 10.42 -46.69 14.05
N TRP A 373 11.26 -47.31 14.87
CA TRP A 373 11.82 -46.72 16.07
C TRP A 373 13.30 -46.49 15.81
N ILE A 374 13.70 -45.22 15.76
CA ILE A 374 15.04 -44.77 15.36
C ILE A 374 15.62 -43.97 16.52
N ILE A 375 16.90 -44.21 16.81
CA ILE A 375 17.54 -43.78 18.03
C ILE A 375 18.95 -43.29 17.67
N PRO A 376 19.32 -42.05 18.03
CA PRO A 376 20.71 -41.63 17.93
C PRO A 376 21.55 -42.41 18.95
N LEU A 377 22.71 -42.91 18.54
CA LEU A 377 23.71 -43.40 19.48
C LEU A 377 24.75 -42.30 19.70
N PHE A 378 24.87 -41.88 20.96
CA PHE A 378 25.97 -41.05 21.42
C PHE A 378 26.95 -41.94 22.20
N ARG A 379 28.23 -41.58 22.17
CA ARG A 379 29.27 -42.14 23.05
C ARG A 379 29.91 -41.02 23.85
N GLU A 380 30.21 -41.30 25.11
CA GLU A 380 31.09 -40.45 25.91
C GLU A 380 32.41 -40.28 25.15
N GLU A 381 32.86 -39.04 24.99
CA GLU A 381 34.22 -38.79 24.52
C GLU A 381 35.17 -39.17 25.66
N ALA A 382 35.72 -40.38 25.55
CA ALA A 382 36.46 -41.04 26.61
C ALA A 382 37.49 -40.11 27.26
N GLU A 383 37.37 -39.91 28.58
CA GLU A 383 38.13 -38.91 29.33
C GLU A 383 39.63 -38.99 29.03
N VAL A 384 40.12 -38.04 28.22
CA VAL A 384 41.50 -37.58 28.36
C VAL A 384 41.56 -36.94 29.73
N LEU A 385 42.24 -37.62 30.66
CA LEU A 385 42.45 -37.17 32.04
C LEU A 385 42.79 -35.67 32.06
N PRO A 386 42.21 -34.89 33.00
CA PRO A 386 42.35 -33.44 33.00
C PRO A 386 43.82 -33.05 32.92
N GLU A 387 44.17 -32.21 31.93
CA GLU A 387 45.56 -31.79 31.74
C GLU A 387 46.10 -31.23 33.07
N PRO A 388 47.32 -31.62 33.49
CA PRO A 388 47.93 -31.01 34.66
C PRO A 388 48.02 -29.50 34.44
N PRO A 389 47.92 -28.67 35.51
CA PRO A 389 48.05 -27.23 35.38
C PRO A 389 49.33 -26.91 34.59
N PRO A 390 49.26 -26.08 33.53
CA PRO A 390 50.25 -26.04 32.47
C PRO A 390 51.65 -25.86 33.05
N GLU A 391 52.57 -26.74 32.67
CA GLU A 391 53.83 -26.97 33.40
C GLU A 391 54.71 -25.72 33.40
N ARG A 392 54.53 -24.87 34.43
CA ARG A 392 55.28 -23.62 34.55
C ARG A 392 56.66 -23.89 35.11
N PHE A 393 57.65 -23.32 34.45
CA PHE A 393 59.02 -23.41 34.86
C PHE A 393 59.54 -22.08 35.41
N THR A 394 60.26 -22.18 36.52
CA THR A 394 60.90 -21.05 37.18
C THR A 394 62.32 -20.86 36.65
N VAL A 395 62.70 -19.59 36.44
CA VAL A 395 64.08 -19.20 36.10
C VAL A 395 64.68 -18.44 37.28
N LYS A 396 65.48 -19.13 38.09
CA LYS A 396 66.10 -18.58 39.30
C LYS A 396 67.50 -18.06 38.98
N ILE A 397 67.68 -16.75 39.15
CA ILE A 397 68.97 -16.07 38.98
C ILE A 397 69.53 -15.80 40.38
N ASP A 398 70.72 -16.34 40.68
CA ASP A 398 71.43 -16.02 41.93
C ASP A 398 72.51 -14.96 41.73
N SER A 399 72.74 -14.16 42.77
CA SER A 399 73.71 -13.07 42.77
C SER A 399 75.15 -13.56 42.89
N ALA A 400 76.01 -13.12 41.97
CA ALA A 400 77.47 -13.21 42.10
C ALA A 400 78.08 -11.81 42.28
N GLU A 401 79.25 -11.72 42.91
CA GLU A 401 80.01 -10.47 42.99
C GLU A 401 80.51 -10.03 41.60
N GLY A 402 80.60 -8.71 41.39
CA GLY A 402 81.16 -8.12 40.16
C GLY A 402 80.15 -7.69 39.10
N GLY A 403 78.84 -7.85 39.31
CA GLY A 403 77.84 -7.39 38.34
C GLY A 403 76.37 -7.55 38.75
N SER A 404 75.48 -7.39 37.78
CA SER A 404 74.01 -7.51 37.90
C SER A 404 73.42 -8.22 36.68
N VAL A 405 72.15 -8.65 36.75
CA VAL A 405 71.43 -9.30 35.64
C VAL A 405 70.00 -8.80 35.54
N GLU A 406 69.56 -8.48 34.33
CA GLU A 406 68.16 -8.22 33.98
C GLU A 406 67.56 -9.37 33.15
N ARG A 407 66.25 -9.58 33.25
CA ARG A 407 65.49 -10.57 32.47
C ARG A 407 64.26 -9.94 31.80
N SER A 408 63.97 -10.36 30.58
CA SER A 408 62.79 -9.91 29.82
C SER A 408 62.18 -11.07 29.02
N PRO A 409 60.84 -11.29 29.08
CA PRO A 409 59.86 -10.61 29.93
C PRO A 409 60.12 -10.84 31.42
N ALA A 410 59.56 -10.00 32.30
CA ALA A 410 59.94 -9.94 33.71
C ALA A 410 59.21 -10.94 34.64
N SER A 411 58.74 -12.07 34.11
CA SER A 411 57.97 -13.07 34.88
C SER A 411 58.83 -13.82 35.91
N MET A 412 58.20 -14.49 36.88
CA MET A 412 58.86 -15.54 37.69
C MET A 412 58.60 -16.94 37.13
N ASP A 413 57.45 -17.15 36.51
CA ASP A 413 56.95 -18.42 35.99
C ASP A 413 56.73 -18.30 34.47
N TYR A 414 57.26 -19.24 33.70
CA TYR A 414 57.28 -19.22 32.23
C TYR A 414 56.67 -20.50 31.65
N ALA A 415 56.15 -20.42 30.43
CA ALA A 415 55.61 -21.58 29.72
C ALA A 415 56.70 -22.42 29.03
N PRO A 416 56.48 -23.73 28.79
CA PRO A 416 57.41 -24.56 28.04
C PRO A 416 57.65 -24.03 26.62
N GLY A 417 58.90 -23.78 26.26
CA GLY A 417 59.29 -23.20 24.97
C GLY A 417 59.28 -21.66 24.91
N GLU A 418 58.99 -20.97 26.02
CA GLU A 418 59.04 -19.52 26.09
C GLU A 418 60.49 -19.00 26.08
N PHE A 419 60.77 -17.95 25.30
CA PHE A 419 62.12 -17.40 25.16
C PHE A 419 62.38 -16.21 26.09
N VAL A 420 63.30 -16.37 27.04
CA VAL A 420 63.67 -15.35 28.04
C VAL A 420 65.04 -14.78 27.72
N ARG A 421 65.11 -13.46 27.55
CA ARG A 421 66.37 -12.73 27.34
C ARG A 421 66.99 -12.34 28.68
N LEU A 422 68.19 -12.83 28.96
CA LEU A 422 69.00 -12.51 30.15
C LEU A 422 70.17 -11.61 29.74
N ALA A 423 70.36 -10.48 30.42
CA ALA A 423 71.45 -9.54 30.16
C ALA A 423 72.26 -9.29 31.44
N ALA A 424 73.54 -9.62 31.43
CA ALA A 424 74.47 -9.33 32.52
C ALA A 424 75.16 -7.98 32.31
N THR A 425 75.38 -7.24 33.40
CA THR A 425 76.15 -5.98 33.38
C THR A 425 77.26 -6.05 34.43
N ALA A 426 78.51 -5.99 33.98
CA ALA A 426 79.68 -6.01 34.86
C ALA A 426 79.90 -4.65 35.54
N GLN A 427 80.42 -4.67 36.77
CA GLN A 427 80.85 -3.49 37.50
C GLN A 427 82.28 -3.08 37.11
N ALA A 428 82.62 -1.80 37.31
CA ALA A 428 83.94 -1.27 36.92
C ALA A 428 85.11 -2.07 37.55
N GLY A 429 86.12 -2.38 36.74
CA GLY A 429 87.25 -3.26 37.11
C GLY A 429 87.00 -4.76 36.91
N TRP A 430 85.79 -5.15 36.50
CA TRP A 430 85.42 -6.52 36.16
C TRP A 430 84.93 -6.64 34.71
N GLU A 431 85.16 -7.80 34.10
CA GLU A 431 84.56 -8.24 32.84
C GLU A 431 83.58 -9.40 33.09
N PHE A 432 82.62 -9.57 32.18
CA PHE A 432 81.71 -10.72 32.19
C PHE A 432 82.41 -11.94 31.58
N ALA A 433 82.62 -12.98 32.38
CA ALA A 433 83.38 -14.17 32.02
C ALA A 433 82.50 -15.32 31.46
N GLY A 434 81.20 -15.32 31.75
CA GLY A 434 80.23 -16.27 31.22
C GLY A 434 79.05 -16.56 32.16
N TRP A 435 78.12 -17.42 31.73
CA TRP A 435 77.05 -17.97 32.55
C TRP A 435 77.42 -19.35 33.09
N SER A 436 76.88 -19.70 34.25
CA SER A 436 76.95 -21.04 34.84
C SER A 436 75.61 -21.42 35.48
N GLY A 437 75.38 -22.70 35.75
CA GLY A 437 74.09 -23.19 36.23
C GLY A 437 73.68 -24.52 35.58
N THR A 438 72.38 -24.75 35.44
CA THR A 438 71.79 -25.98 34.85
C THR A 438 71.55 -25.91 33.34
N ILE A 439 71.97 -24.81 32.69
CA ILE A 439 71.69 -24.49 31.28
C ILE A 439 72.29 -25.56 30.35
N GLY A 440 71.42 -26.42 29.80
CA GLY A 440 71.79 -27.51 28.92
C GLY A 440 72.36 -28.72 29.66
N ASP A 441 71.91 -29.92 29.29
CA ASP A 441 72.42 -31.14 29.92
C ASP A 441 73.89 -31.40 29.58
N SER A 442 74.63 -31.87 30.59
CA SER A 442 76.09 -32.05 30.65
C SER A 442 76.95 -30.77 30.78
N ALA A 443 77.08 -30.29 32.02
CA ALA A 443 78.28 -29.62 32.56
C ALA A 443 78.89 -28.45 31.76
N ALA A 444 78.06 -27.58 31.18
CA ALA A 444 78.46 -26.55 30.21
C ALA A 444 79.11 -25.28 30.82
N THR A 445 80.35 -25.38 31.30
CA THR A 445 81.18 -24.20 31.68
C THR A 445 81.74 -23.48 30.43
N GLY A 446 80.88 -22.87 29.62
CA GLY A 446 81.32 -22.25 28.35
C GLY A 446 80.45 -21.16 27.70
N ILE A 447 79.24 -20.87 28.20
CA ILE A 447 78.34 -19.91 27.53
C ILE A 447 78.76 -18.47 27.88
N ARG A 448 79.36 -17.75 26.92
CA ARG A 448 79.82 -16.35 27.09
C ARG A 448 78.92 -15.28 26.46
N ASN A 449 77.85 -15.68 25.77
CA ASN A 449 76.96 -14.76 25.07
C ASN A 449 76.20 -13.86 26.06
N ASN A 450 76.24 -12.55 25.84
CA ASN A 450 75.57 -11.56 26.68
C ASN A 450 75.01 -10.42 25.79
N PRO A 451 73.68 -10.24 25.70
CA PRO A 451 72.64 -11.04 26.34
C PRO A 451 72.61 -12.50 25.86
N TYR A 452 72.13 -13.39 26.74
CA TYR A 452 71.77 -14.76 26.41
C TYR A 452 70.25 -14.85 26.19
N ILE A 453 69.82 -15.74 25.29
CA ILE A 453 68.40 -16.06 25.11
C ILE A 453 68.23 -17.53 25.50
N LEU A 454 67.47 -17.76 26.57
CA LEU A 454 67.12 -19.07 27.09
C LEU A 454 65.75 -19.48 26.55
N GLU A 455 65.65 -20.65 25.94
CA GLU A 455 64.35 -21.32 25.74
C GLU A 455 64.03 -22.11 27.02
N VAL A 456 62.94 -21.76 27.70
CA VAL A 456 62.61 -22.37 29.00
C VAL A 456 61.91 -23.72 28.76
N ARG A 457 62.68 -24.80 28.88
CA ARG A 457 62.20 -26.20 28.70
C ARG A 457 62.10 -27.00 30.01
N ARG A 458 62.53 -26.41 31.13
CA ARG A 458 62.47 -26.95 32.50
C ARG A 458 62.75 -25.84 33.52
N ASN A 459 62.63 -26.15 34.81
CA ASN A 459 63.15 -25.28 35.88
C ASN A 459 64.67 -25.09 35.71
N GLU A 460 65.12 -23.83 35.61
CA GLU A 460 66.52 -23.49 35.34
C GLU A 460 67.10 -22.56 36.41
N TRP A 461 68.31 -22.88 36.87
CA TRP A 461 69.08 -22.13 37.84
C TRP A 461 70.34 -21.55 37.18
N ILE A 462 70.57 -20.25 37.37
CA ILE A 462 71.53 -19.48 36.57
C ILE A 462 72.32 -18.52 37.47
N ILE A 463 73.64 -18.48 37.26
CA ILE A 463 74.58 -17.59 37.95
C ILE A 463 75.45 -16.88 36.89
N PRO A 464 75.51 -15.54 36.87
CA PRO A 464 76.47 -14.80 36.06
C PRO A 464 77.88 -14.91 36.68
N VAL A 465 78.91 -15.03 35.87
CA VAL A 465 80.31 -15.11 36.32
C VAL A 465 81.08 -13.89 35.83
N PHE A 466 81.79 -13.23 36.73
CA PHE A 466 82.62 -12.06 36.44
C PHE A 466 84.09 -12.34 36.79
N SER A 467 85.03 -11.62 36.19
CA SER A 467 86.48 -11.73 36.46
C SER A 467 87.15 -10.36 36.45
N ARG A 468 88.23 -10.17 37.22
CA ARG A 468 88.92 -8.88 37.31
C ARG A 468 89.93 -8.68 36.18
N ILE A 469 90.00 -7.47 35.65
CA ILE A 469 90.88 -7.09 34.55
C ILE A 469 92.28 -6.68 35.11
N PRO A 470 93.39 -7.31 34.68
CA PRO A 470 94.74 -6.90 35.08
C PRO A 470 95.29 -5.71 34.28
N GLU A 471 96.14 -4.88 34.91
CA GLU A 471 96.83 -3.76 34.25
C GLU A 471 98.15 -4.17 33.55
N PRO A 472 98.53 -3.55 32.41
CA PRO A 472 99.76 -3.89 31.67
C PRO A 472 100.95 -2.94 31.95
N GLU A 473 102.18 -3.47 31.79
CA GLU A 473 103.45 -2.73 31.89
C GLU A 473 104.05 -2.31 30.50
N PRO A 474 105.08 -1.43 30.44
CA PRO A 474 105.27 -0.52 29.30
C PRO A 474 106.20 -0.95 28.13
N LYS A 475 106.14 -0.10 27.09
CA LYS A 475 106.67 -0.17 25.71
C LYS A 475 108.21 -0.03 25.57
N PRO A 476 108.79 -0.56 24.48
CA PRO A 476 109.78 0.21 23.68
C PRO A 476 109.48 0.28 22.16
N GLU A 477 110.23 1.12 21.45
CA GLU A 477 110.10 1.56 20.04
C GLU A 477 111.56 1.58 19.44
N PRO A 478 111.88 1.70 18.11
CA PRO A 478 111.06 2.28 17.03
C PRO A 478 111.16 1.67 15.60
N GLU A 479 110.47 2.32 14.65
CA GLU A 479 110.56 2.27 13.16
C GLU A 479 110.14 0.98 12.40
N PRO A 480 109.71 1.06 11.12
CA PRO A 480 109.45 2.23 10.25
C PRO A 480 107.95 2.41 9.87
N GLU A 481 107.61 3.35 8.99
CA GLU A 481 106.23 3.66 8.58
C GLU A 481 105.53 2.50 7.80
N PRO A 482 104.26 2.16 8.14
CA PRO A 482 103.46 1.17 7.41
C PRO A 482 102.70 1.76 6.21
N PRO A 483 102.24 0.93 5.24
CA PRO A 483 101.38 1.36 4.13
C PRO A 483 100.02 1.92 4.61
N PRO A 484 99.34 2.74 3.77
CA PRO A 484 98.08 3.39 4.16
C PRO A 484 96.99 2.38 4.55
N ARG A 485 96.31 2.65 5.66
CA ARG A 485 95.22 1.82 6.18
C ARG A 485 94.05 1.85 5.18
N LEU A 486 93.66 0.67 4.70
CA LEU A 486 92.51 0.48 3.82
C LEU A 486 91.36 -0.13 4.62
N TYR A 487 90.18 0.45 4.48
CA TYR A 487 88.94 -0.07 5.07
C TYR A 487 88.11 -0.81 4.03
N THR A 488 87.43 -1.86 4.45
CA THR A 488 86.54 -2.68 3.62
C THR A 488 85.10 -2.17 3.68
N LEU A 489 84.38 -2.25 2.56
CA LEU A 489 82.94 -1.99 2.50
C LEU A 489 82.24 -3.27 2.05
N LYS A 490 81.57 -3.95 2.97
CA LYS A 490 80.75 -5.13 2.70
C LYS A 490 79.28 -4.72 2.59
N THR A 491 78.71 -4.81 1.40
CA THR A 491 77.28 -4.55 1.16
C THR A 491 76.50 -5.84 0.97
N GLU A 492 75.33 -5.96 1.60
CA GLU A 492 74.40 -7.08 1.45
C GLU A 492 72.97 -6.57 1.24
N SER A 493 72.08 -7.43 0.75
CA SER A 493 70.64 -7.16 0.66
C SER A 493 69.83 -8.30 1.29
N SER A 494 68.66 -7.96 1.84
CA SER A 494 67.59 -8.94 2.02
C SER A 494 67.10 -9.46 0.67
N ALA A 495 66.27 -10.52 0.68
CA ALA A 495 65.41 -10.81 -0.45
C ALA A 495 64.62 -9.55 -0.87
N GLY A 496 64.38 -9.40 -2.18
CA GLY A 496 63.63 -8.28 -2.74
C GLY A 496 64.43 -7.16 -3.41
N GLY A 497 65.76 -7.21 -3.42
CA GLY A 497 66.56 -6.21 -4.13
C GLY A 497 68.07 -6.46 -4.04
N SER A 498 68.83 -5.47 -4.48
CA SER A 498 70.30 -5.49 -4.54
C SER A 498 70.90 -4.16 -4.05
N VAL A 499 72.21 -4.17 -3.79
CA VAL A 499 72.97 -2.96 -3.39
C VAL A 499 74.05 -2.68 -4.42
N ARG A 500 74.19 -1.40 -4.80
CA ARG A 500 75.21 -0.91 -5.72
C ARG A 500 76.13 0.09 -5.02
N ALA A 501 77.39 -0.27 -4.81
CA ALA A 501 78.43 0.62 -4.32
C ALA A 501 79.27 1.22 -5.46
N VAL A 502 79.57 2.52 -5.41
CA VAL A 502 80.38 3.24 -6.41
C VAL A 502 81.33 4.23 -5.72
N PRO A 503 82.65 4.22 -6.01
CA PRO A 503 83.37 3.19 -6.77
C PRO A 503 83.39 1.87 -6.00
N SER A 504 83.21 0.73 -6.68
CA SER A 504 83.36 -0.58 -6.01
C SER A 504 84.84 -0.94 -5.91
N LYS A 505 85.35 -1.05 -4.67
CA LYS A 505 86.74 -1.45 -4.37
C LYS A 505 86.79 -2.56 -3.32
N THR A 506 87.88 -3.32 -3.34
CA THR A 506 88.25 -4.28 -2.28
C THR A 506 88.81 -3.61 -1.02
N GLY A 507 89.15 -2.32 -1.09
CA GLY A 507 89.59 -1.50 0.03
C GLY A 507 89.58 -0.02 -0.36
N TYR A 508 89.25 0.85 0.59
CA TYR A 508 89.09 2.30 0.42
C TYR A 508 90.06 3.01 1.36
N ALA A 509 90.62 4.14 0.93
CA ALA A 509 91.54 4.91 1.77
C ALA A 509 90.80 5.59 2.94
N GLU A 510 91.50 5.81 4.05
CA GLU A 510 90.94 6.54 5.20
C GLU A 510 90.39 7.91 4.80
N GLY A 511 89.09 8.10 5.07
CA GLY A 511 88.35 9.31 4.73
C GLY A 511 87.80 9.39 3.29
N GLU A 512 88.02 8.37 2.45
CA GLU A 512 87.39 8.22 1.12
C GLU A 512 85.87 8.01 1.24
N TYR A 513 85.11 8.35 0.19
CA TYR A 513 83.65 8.18 0.14
C TYR A 513 83.23 7.10 -0.87
N ALA A 514 82.25 6.29 -0.47
CA ALA A 514 81.51 5.39 -1.35
C ALA A 514 80.03 5.80 -1.40
N ARG A 515 79.47 5.95 -2.60
CA ARG A 515 78.02 6.07 -2.80
C ARG A 515 77.41 4.68 -2.81
N ILE A 516 76.35 4.47 -2.04
CA ILE A 516 75.66 3.18 -1.91
C ILE A 516 74.18 3.40 -2.24
N THR A 517 73.71 2.76 -3.29
CA THR A 517 72.32 2.83 -3.76
C THR A 517 71.63 1.48 -3.55
N ALA A 518 70.47 1.48 -2.90
CA ALA A 518 69.56 0.34 -2.86
C ALA A 518 68.76 0.26 -4.17
N VAL A 519 68.67 -0.92 -4.78
CA VAL A 519 67.94 -1.14 -6.04
C VAL A 519 66.91 -2.24 -5.80
N PRO A 520 65.63 -1.89 -5.56
CA PRO A 520 64.55 -2.86 -5.40
C PRO A 520 64.31 -3.68 -6.67
N SER A 521 63.92 -4.94 -6.50
CA SER A 521 63.39 -5.78 -7.57
C SER A 521 61.92 -5.40 -7.88
N PRO A 522 61.39 -5.70 -9.08
CA PRO A 522 59.97 -5.52 -9.37
C PRO A 522 59.05 -6.18 -8.33
N GLY A 523 58.02 -5.46 -7.88
CA GLY A 523 57.13 -5.89 -6.80
C GLY A 523 57.63 -5.62 -5.37
N TRP A 524 58.83 -5.06 -5.21
CA TRP A 524 59.42 -4.72 -3.91
C TRP A 524 59.75 -3.22 -3.82
N ARG A 525 59.80 -2.72 -2.59
CA ARG A 525 60.24 -1.36 -2.23
C ARG A 525 61.37 -1.43 -1.21
N PHE A 526 62.22 -0.41 -1.20
CA PHE A 526 63.19 -0.24 -0.11
C PHE A 526 62.47 0.02 1.22
N SER A 527 63.03 -0.49 2.33
CA SER A 527 62.47 -0.34 3.69
C SER A 527 63.50 0.12 4.74
N GLY A 528 64.76 0.33 4.36
CA GLY A 528 65.79 0.95 5.19
C GLY A 528 67.13 0.20 5.22
N TRP A 529 68.18 0.89 5.65
CA TRP A 529 69.51 0.31 5.89
C TRP A 529 69.64 -0.26 7.30
N SER A 530 70.59 -1.19 7.47
CA SER A 530 71.03 -1.69 8.78
C SER A 530 72.47 -2.20 8.74
N GLY A 531 73.05 -2.51 9.91
CA GLY A 531 74.48 -2.83 10.05
C GLY A 531 75.20 -1.64 10.69
N THR A 532 76.36 -1.27 10.14
CA THR A 532 77.15 -0.09 10.54
C THR A 532 76.49 1.26 10.21
N TYR A 533 75.50 1.27 9.31
CA TYR A 533 74.65 2.43 9.03
C TYR A 533 73.17 2.04 9.08
N ALA A 534 72.34 2.94 9.59
CA ALA A 534 70.88 2.81 9.61
C ALA A 534 70.25 4.14 9.16
N GLY A 535 69.29 4.06 8.25
CA GLY A 535 68.66 5.22 7.60
C GLY A 535 67.63 4.79 6.56
N THR A 536 66.81 5.73 6.08
CA THR A 536 65.68 5.49 5.17
C THR A 536 65.85 6.04 3.76
N GLU A 537 66.89 6.83 3.52
CA GLU A 537 67.30 7.28 2.18
C GLU A 537 67.82 6.09 1.35
N ASP A 538 67.37 5.91 0.11
CA ASP A 538 67.73 4.76 -0.73
C ASP A 538 69.08 4.95 -1.47
N ASP A 539 69.64 6.15 -1.46
CA ASP A 539 70.94 6.49 -2.05
C ASP A 539 71.78 7.34 -1.09
N ILE A 540 72.83 6.76 -0.52
CA ILE A 540 73.60 7.34 0.59
C ILE A 540 75.09 7.48 0.25
N PHE A 541 75.79 8.39 0.94
CA PHE A 541 77.25 8.53 0.85
C PHE A 541 77.90 8.18 2.19
N ILE A 542 78.67 7.09 2.20
CA ILE A 542 79.40 6.61 3.38
C ILE A 542 80.85 7.04 3.29
N ARG A 543 81.37 7.61 4.37
CA ARG A 543 82.79 7.95 4.53
C ARG A 543 83.52 6.81 5.24
N MET A 544 84.59 6.31 4.64
CA MET A 544 85.34 5.16 5.12
C MET A 544 86.36 5.58 6.19
N THR A 545 85.95 5.63 7.45
CA THR A 545 86.85 5.83 8.61
C THR A 545 87.18 4.53 9.34
N ASP A 546 86.38 3.49 9.11
CA ASP A 546 86.49 2.15 9.70
C ASP A 546 85.88 1.14 8.70
N ASP A 547 86.08 -0.16 8.92
CA ASP A 547 85.39 -1.21 8.15
C ASP A 547 83.86 -1.08 8.25
N GLN A 548 83.18 -1.13 7.11
CA GLN A 548 81.73 -0.93 7.00
C GLN A 548 81.03 -2.21 6.55
N TRP A 549 79.94 -2.55 7.23
CA TRP A 549 79.01 -3.61 6.81
C TRP A 549 77.60 -3.04 6.77
N ILE A 550 77.00 -2.97 5.58
CA ILE A 550 75.75 -2.23 5.34
C ILE A 550 74.78 -3.12 4.54
N VAL A 551 73.58 -3.30 5.10
CA VAL A 551 72.56 -4.23 4.62
C VAL A 551 71.30 -3.48 4.21
N ALA A 552 70.93 -3.52 2.93
CA ALA A 552 69.65 -3.01 2.47
C ALA A 552 68.52 -3.97 2.84
N LYS A 553 67.44 -3.43 3.40
CA LYS A 553 66.18 -4.15 3.57
C LYS A 553 65.18 -3.72 2.50
N PHE A 554 64.46 -4.71 1.99
CA PHE A 554 63.35 -4.53 1.07
C PHE A 554 62.09 -5.17 1.65
N ALA A 555 60.93 -4.65 1.28
CA ALA A 555 59.62 -5.21 1.60
C ALA A 555 58.79 -5.34 0.33
N LEU A 556 57.87 -6.30 0.27
CA LEU A 556 56.90 -6.39 -0.81
C LEU A 556 56.06 -5.11 -0.88
N ILE A 557 55.69 -4.71 -2.09
CA ILE A 557 54.64 -3.72 -2.31
C ILE A 557 53.31 -4.45 -2.14
N PRO A 558 52.42 -4.03 -1.22
CA PRO A 558 51.09 -4.62 -1.11
C PRO A 558 50.31 -4.39 -2.40
N VAL A 559 49.83 -5.47 -3.02
CA VAL A 559 48.79 -5.38 -4.05
C VAL A 559 47.48 -5.04 -3.33
N ALA A 560 46.71 -4.09 -3.86
CA ALA A 560 45.38 -3.80 -3.33
C ALA A 560 44.48 -5.03 -3.50
N ALA A 561 43.66 -5.35 -2.50
CA ALA A 561 42.67 -6.40 -2.66
C ALA A 561 41.58 -5.94 -3.65
N GLU A 562 41.25 -6.83 -4.57
CA GLU A 562 40.20 -6.66 -5.58
C GLU A 562 39.09 -7.68 -5.31
N TYR A 563 37.84 -7.26 -5.49
CA TYR A 563 36.66 -8.07 -5.20
C TYR A 563 35.67 -8.13 -6.36
N THR A 564 35.03 -9.28 -6.55
CA THR A 564 33.99 -9.50 -7.56
C THR A 564 32.61 -9.24 -6.99
N LEU A 565 31.74 -8.61 -7.78
CA LEU A 565 30.29 -8.51 -7.50
C LEU A 565 29.52 -9.40 -8.49
N ASN A 566 28.84 -10.42 -7.99
CA ASN A 566 27.88 -11.22 -8.74
C ASN A 566 26.47 -10.62 -8.59
N SER A 567 25.64 -10.73 -9.63
CA SER A 567 24.24 -10.27 -9.57
C SER A 567 23.32 -11.22 -10.33
N THR A 568 22.30 -11.75 -9.66
CA THR A 568 21.26 -12.59 -10.28
C THR A 568 19.91 -11.88 -10.31
N VAL A 569 19.03 -12.33 -11.20
CA VAL A 569 17.66 -11.81 -11.34
C VAL A 569 16.69 -12.97 -11.25
N SER A 570 15.66 -12.81 -10.41
CA SER A 570 14.49 -13.68 -10.38
C SER A 570 13.28 -12.91 -10.92
N GLY A 571 12.46 -13.53 -11.76
CA GLY A 571 11.39 -12.84 -12.48
C GLY A 571 11.88 -12.12 -13.74
N SER A 572 11.32 -10.94 -14.04
CA SER A 572 11.67 -10.15 -15.23
C SER A 572 11.99 -8.69 -14.88
N GLY A 573 13.23 -8.31 -15.13
CA GLY A 573 13.81 -7.00 -14.89
C GLY A 573 15.33 -7.06 -15.12
N ARG A 574 16.06 -6.02 -14.72
CA ARG A 574 17.52 -5.98 -14.75
C ARG A 574 18.11 -5.27 -13.54
N ILE A 575 19.38 -5.55 -13.26
CA ILE A 575 20.19 -4.84 -12.27
C ILE A 575 21.19 -3.98 -13.02
N ILE A 576 21.14 -2.66 -12.82
CA ILE A 576 22.17 -1.72 -13.26
C ILE A 576 23.17 -1.53 -12.13
N ARG A 577 24.45 -1.33 -12.48
CA ARG A 577 25.56 -1.13 -11.54
C ARG A 577 26.31 0.16 -11.87
N SER A 578 26.60 0.99 -10.88
CA SER A 578 27.39 2.22 -11.04
C SER A 578 28.50 2.28 -9.98
N PRO A 579 29.80 2.22 -10.36
CA PRO A 579 30.32 1.92 -11.69
C PRO A 579 30.16 0.44 -12.06
N GLU A 580 30.02 0.13 -13.35
CA GLU A 580 30.09 -1.25 -13.84
C GLU A 580 31.55 -1.68 -14.06
N LYS A 581 32.00 -2.72 -13.34
CA LYS A 581 33.36 -3.27 -13.43
C LYS A 581 33.35 -4.80 -13.27
N ALA A 582 34.39 -5.45 -13.79
CA ALA A 582 34.65 -6.87 -13.54
C ALA A 582 35.16 -7.14 -12.11
N VAL A 583 35.94 -6.20 -11.56
CA VAL A 583 36.44 -6.20 -10.17
C VAL A 583 36.44 -4.78 -9.60
N TYR A 584 36.33 -4.69 -8.28
CA TYR A 584 36.23 -3.46 -7.51
C TYR A 584 37.35 -3.39 -6.47
N ALA A 585 37.86 -2.20 -6.16
CA ALA A 585 38.91 -2.05 -5.16
C ALA A 585 38.36 -2.20 -3.74
N ALA A 586 39.19 -2.68 -2.80
CA ALA A 586 38.80 -2.81 -1.40
C ALA A 586 38.31 -1.48 -0.79
N GLY A 587 37.05 -1.47 -0.35
CA GLY A 587 36.37 -0.31 0.20
C GLY A 587 35.67 0.60 -0.83
N GLU A 588 35.66 0.23 -2.12
CA GLU A 588 34.89 0.90 -3.16
C GLU A 588 33.38 0.68 -2.96
N THR A 589 32.56 1.71 -3.21
CA THR A 589 31.08 1.61 -3.18
C THR A 589 30.54 1.44 -4.60
N VAL A 590 29.53 0.59 -4.75
CA VAL A 590 28.78 0.37 -5.99
C VAL A 590 27.31 0.67 -5.72
N GLU A 591 26.73 1.56 -6.51
CA GLU A 591 25.30 1.83 -6.56
C GLU A 591 24.62 0.77 -7.44
N LEU A 592 23.45 0.30 -7.00
CA LEU A 592 22.69 -0.77 -7.62
C LEU A 592 21.24 -0.34 -7.81
N ALA A 593 20.73 -0.44 -9.04
CA ALA A 593 19.35 -0.08 -9.38
C ALA A 593 18.63 -1.29 -9.98
N ALA A 594 17.46 -1.61 -9.46
CA ALA A 594 16.58 -2.68 -9.94
C ALA A 594 15.50 -2.10 -10.85
N GLU A 595 15.60 -2.34 -12.16
CA GLU A 595 14.61 -1.88 -13.14
C GLU A 595 13.68 -3.05 -13.55
N PRO A 596 12.38 -3.01 -13.22
CA PRO A 596 11.43 -4.03 -13.63
C PRO A 596 11.14 -4.00 -15.14
N SER A 597 10.85 -5.16 -15.72
CA SER A 597 10.28 -5.21 -17.07
C SER A 597 8.85 -4.63 -17.08
N PRO A 598 8.36 -4.12 -18.22
CA PRO A 598 6.93 -3.80 -18.39
C PRO A 598 6.05 -4.99 -18.00
N GLY A 599 5.09 -4.75 -17.11
CA GLY A 599 4.20 -5.77 -16.53
C GLY A 599 4.71 -6.37 -15.21
N TYR A 600 5.86 -5.93 -14.69
CA TYR A 600 6.46 -6.40 -13.45
C TYR A 600 6.66 -5.26 -12.43
N ARG A 601 6.80 -5.63 -11.15
CA ARG A 601 7.31 -4.76 -10.08
C ARG A 601 8.58 -5.37 -9.47
N PHE A 602 9.46 -4.53 -8.93
CA PHE A 602 10.50 -4.96 -8.00
C PHE A 602 9.86 -5.36 -6.67
N VAL A 603 10.53 -6.22 -5.90
CA VAL A 603 10.01 -6.70 -4.61
C VAL A 603 11.07 -6.64 -3.52
N GLU A 604 12.26 -7.20 -3.76
CA GLU A 604 13.34 -7.21 -2.76
C GLU A 604 14.72 -7.52 -3.36
N TRP A 605 15.77 -7.02 -2.69
CA TRP A 605 17.13 -7.52 -2.79
C TRP A 605 17.33 -8.70 -1.83
N THR A 606 18.19 -9.63 -2.22
CA THR A 606 18.65 -10.77 -1.40
C THR A 606 20.13 -11.06 -1.65
N GLY A 607 20.76 -11.84 -0.76
CA GLY A 607 22.20 -12.12 -0.79
C GLY A 607 22.96 -11.17 0.13
N ASP A 608 24.04 -10.54 -0.37
CA ASP A 608 24.80 -9.52 0.37
C ASP A 608 24.11 -8.13 0.39
N LEU A 609 22.86 -8.04 -0.08
CA LEU A 609 21.91 -6.94 0.15
C LEU A 609 20.55 -7.50 0.58
N SER A 610 19.77 -6.67 1.27
CA SER A 610 18.39 -6.94 1.67
C SER A 610 17.57 -5.65 1.70
N GLY A 611 16.27 -5.72 1.41
CA GLY A 611 15.36 -4.57 1.43
C GLY A 611 14.59 -4.41 0.12
N ASP A 612 13.53 -3.60 0.14
CA ASP A 612 12.57 -3.37 -0.95
C ASP A 612 12.80 -2.05 -1.72
N ALA A 613 13.85 -1.30 -1.38
CA ALA A 613 14.25 -0.11 -2.11
C ALA A 613 14.77 -0.44 -3.52
N GLU A 614 14.13 0.12 -4.56
CA GLU A 614 14.52 -0.07 -5.97
C GLU A 614 15.97 0.37 -6.28
N ASN A 615 16.55 1.26 -5.46
CA ASN A 615 17.96 1.68 -5.53
C ASN A 615 18.65 1.45 -4.19
N GLU A 616 19.83 0.83 -4.21
CA GLU A 616 20.64 0.50 -3.03
C GLU A 616 22.14 0.70 -3.26
N THR A 617 22.96 0.60 -2.19
CA THR A 617 24.43 0.68 -2.32
C THR A 617 25.16 -0.43 -1.56
N ILE A 618 26.17 -1.03 -2.20
CA ILE A 618 27.02 -2.06 -1.59
C ILE A 618 28.49 -1.60 -1.53
N LYS A 619 29.17 -1.86 -0.42
CA LYS A 619 30.59 -1.54 -0.23
C LYS A 619 31.45 -2.80 -0.31
N MET A 620 32.34 -2.82 -1.31
CA MET A 620 33.16 -3.98 -1.68
C MET A 620 34.32 -4.17 -0.69
N ASN A 621 34.04 -4.82 0.43
CA ASN A 621 35.04 -5.25 1.43
C ASN A 621 35.34 -6.76 1.36
N ALA A 622 34.60 -7.49 0.53
CA ALA A 622 34.74 -8.91 0.20
C ALA A 622 34.15 -9.15 -1.20
N ASN A 623 34.31 -10.35 -1.75
CA ASN A 623 33.49 -10.79 -2.89
C ASN A 623 32.02 -10.84 -2.43
N ALA A 624 31.11 -10.33 -3.26
CA ALA A 624 29.69 -10.21 -2.93
C ALA A 624 28.79 -10.79 -4.04
N SER A 625 27.59 -11.20 -3.67
CA SER A 625 26.55 -11.72 -4.56
C SER A 625 25.19 -11.16 -4.15
N VAL A 626 24.58 -10.36 -5.03
CA VAL A 626 23.23 -9.80 -4.84
C VAL A 626 22.23 -10.45 -5.78
N SER A 627 20.95 -10.46 -5.42
CA SER A 627 19.88 -10.91 -6.30
C SER A 627 18.65 -10.03 -6.17
N ALA A 628 18.15 -9.51 -7.29
CA ALA A 628 16.89 -8.78 -7.35
C ALA A 628 15.74 -9.75 -7.64
N ARG A 629 14.67 -9.68 -6.85
CA ARG A 629 13.40 -10.35 -7.15
C ARG A 629 12.42 -9.36 -7.76
N PHE A 630 11.93 -9.71 -8.95
CA PHE A 630 10.81 -9.07 -9.62
C PHE A 630 9.65 -10.06 -9.72
N GLU A 631 8.42 -9.56 -9.71
CA GLU A 631 7.22 -10.38 -9.91
C GLU A 631 6.23 -9.68 -10.84
N LYS A 632 5.35 -10.46 -11.47
CA LYS A 632 4.37 -9.92 -12.41
C LYS A 632 3.31 -9.12 -11.64
N ARG A 633 3.00 -7.92 -12.11
CA ARG A 633 1.94 -7.06 -11.57
C ARG A 633 0.58 -7.65 -11.94
N GLU A 634 -0.12 -8.23 -10.97
CA GLU A 634 -1.48 -8.76 -11.14
C GLU A 634 -2.53 -7.65 -11.02
N TRP A 635 -2.25 -6.59 -10.24
CA TRP A 635 -3.14 -5.44 -10.04
C TRP A 635 -2.44 -4.08 -10.08
N THR A 636 -3.13 -3.08 -10.62
CA THR A 636 -2.88 -1.65 -10.32
C THR A 636 -4.17 -1.05 -9.79
N PHE A 637 -4.12 -0.48 -8.60
CA PHE A 637 -5.22 0.33 -8.07
C PHE A 637 -4.96 1.81 -8.36
N ILE A 638 -6.01 2.53 -8.74
CA ILE A 638 -6.04 3.98 -8.84
C ILE A 638 -7.05 4.47 -7.81
N VAL A 639 -6.61 5.27 -6.84
CA VAL A 639 -7.48 6.01 -5.92
C VAL A 639 -7.51 7.45 -6.38
N TYR A 640 -8.71 8.01 -6.51
CA TYR A 640 -8.98 9.33 -7.05
C TYR A 640 -9.60 10.19 -5.94
N MET A 641 -8.73 10.86 -5.17
CA MET A 641 -9.07 11.66 -4.00
C MET A 641 -9.25 13.13 -4.38
N ALA A 642 -10.50 13.52 -4.63
CA ALA A 642 -10.88 14.93 -4.68
C ALA A 642 -11.02 15.43 -3.23
N ALA A 643 -9.94 15.97 -2.69
CA ALA A 643 -9.84 16.41 -1.29
C ALA A 643 -9.56 17.92 -1.14
N ASP A 644 -9.70 18.71 -2.21
CA ASP A 644 -9.98 20.14 -2.12
C ASP A 644 -11.44 20.38 -1.73
N ASN A 645 -11.72 20.14 -0.44
CA ASN A 645 -12.98 20.34 0.27
C ASN A 645 -12.75 20.01 1.76
N ASP A 646 -13.81 20.04 2.58
CA ASP A 646 -13.72 19.80 4.03
C ASP A 646 -13.30 18.37 4.46
N LEU A 647 -13.08 17.45 3.51
CA LEU A 647 -12.52 16.12 3.77
C LEU A 647 -10.99 16.04 3.67
N GLU A 648 -10.28 17.14 3.36
CA GLU A 648 -8.81 17.18 3.14
C GLU A 648 -7.99 16.34 4.15
N ALA A 649 -8.29 16.47 5.45
CA ALA A 649 -7.60 15.76 6.52
C ALA A 649 -7.83 14.23 6.49
N ALA A 650 -8.98 13.77 6.00
CA ALA A 650 -9.29 12.35 5.86
C ALA A 650 -8.51 11.72 4.71
N ALA A 651 -8.29 12.43 3.60
CA ALA A 651 -7.48 11.92 2.48
C ALA A 651 -6.03 11.62 2.91
N ILE A 652 -5.47 12.47 3.77
CA ILE A 652 -4.13 12.27 4.36
C ILE A 652 -4.11 11.01 5.25
N LEU A 653 -5.14 10.81 6.08
CA LEU A 653 -5.27 9.63 6.94
C LEU A 653 -5.44 8.34 6.12
N ASP A 654 -6.26 8.36 5.07
CA ASP A 654 -6.53 7.19 4.24
C ASP A 654 -5.31 6.81 3.37
N ILE A 655 -4.47 7.78 2.99
CA ILE A 655 -3.13 7.49 2.44
C ILE A 655 -2.23 6.83 3.49
N ASN A 656 -2.23 7.31 4.75
CA ASN A 656 -1.47 6.65 5.83
C ASN A 656 -1.98 5.22 6.09
N GLU A 657 -3.30 4.96 5.99
CA GLU A 657 -3.85 3.60 6.05
C GLU A 657 -3.40 2.71 4.87
N MET A 658 -3.33 3.26 3.66
CA MET A 658 -2.78 2.55 2.49
C MET A 658 -1.28 2.23 2.66
N GLU A 659 -0.51 3.13 3.29
CA GLU A 659 0.90 2.90 3.66
C GLU A 659 1.02 1.82 4.75
N ALA A 660 0.10 1.76 5.71
CA ALA A 660 0.09 0.75 6.77
C ALA A 660 -0.34 -0.67 6.32
N ALA A 661 -0.85 -0.83 5.09
CA ALA A 661 -1.31 -2.11 4.59
C ALA A 661 -0.18 -3.12 4.29
N GLU A 662 -0.42 -4.41 4.55
CA GLU A 662 0.49 -5.52 4.22
C GLU A 662 0.45 -5.88 2.72
N THR A 663 0.71 -4.89 1.86
CA THR A 663 0.64 -4.98 0.39
C THR A 663 1.70 -5.88 -0.27
N GLY A 664 2.63 -6.42 0.51
CA GLY A 664 3.69 -7.32 0.03
C GLY A 664 3.13 -8.54 -0.72
N SER A 665 1.99 -9.08 -0.27
CA SER A 665 1.30 -10.23 -0.88
C SER A 665 0.40 -9.87 -2.07
N MET A 666 0.03 -8.59 -2.24
CA MET A 666 -0.97 -8.13 -3.21
C MET A 666 -0.51 -8.18 -4.68
N LYS A 667 0.78 -8.42 -4.94
CA LYS A 667 1.39 -8.45 -6.30
C LYS A 667 0.98 -7.28 -7.20
N GLY A 668 0.88 -6.09 -6.62
CA GLY A 668 0.37 -4.91 -7.31
C GLY A 668 1.00 -3.62 -6.83
N ASP A 669 0.63 -2.53 -7.49
CA ASP A 669 0.89 -1.17 -7.04
C ASP A 669 -0.45 -0.47 -6.72
N ILE A 670 -0.43 0.45 -5.76
CA ILE A 670 -1.53 1.39 -5.50
C ILE A 670 -1.03 2.78 -5.89
N LEU A 671 -1.77 3.45 -6.76
CA LEU A 671 -1.52 4.80 -7.22
C LEU A 671 -2.62 5.72 -6.64
N VAL A 672 -2.25 6.80 -5.98
CA VAL A 672 -3.21 7.76 -5.42
C VAL A 672 -3.00 9.11 -6.10
N LEU A 673 -3.98 9.56 -6.88
CA LEU A 673 -4.09 10.97 -7.23
C LEU A 673 -4.85 11.65 -6.09
N ILE A 674 -4.20 12.59 -5.41
CA ILE A 674 -4.80 13.45 -4.41
C ILE A 674 -4.67 14.90 -4.84
N ASP A 675 -5.78 15.62 -4.73
CA ASP A 675 -5.83 17.07 -4.78
C ASP A 675 -6.20 17.63 -3.41
N ARG A 676 -5.61 18.77 -3.01
CA ARG A 676 -5.69 19.28 -1.63
C ARG A 676 -6.01 20.76 -1.57
N SER A 677 -6.86 21.10 -0.62
CA SER A 677 -7.21 22.48 -0.34
C SER A 677 -6.07 23.29 0.30
N PRO A 678 -6.06 24.62 0.16
CA PRO A 678 -5.26 25.50 0.99
C PRO A 678 -5.83 25.70 2.42
N ALA A 679 -7.00 25.13 2.74
CA ALA A 679 -7.90 25.69 3.76
C ALA A 679 -8.28 24.79 4.97
N TYR A 680 -8.15 23.46 4.91
CA TYR A 680 -8.71 22.57 5.95
C TYR A 680 -7.66 21.79 6.76
N ASP A 681 -6.56 21.35 6.15
CA ASP A 681 -5.49 20.62 6.85
C ASP A 681 -4.08 21.20 6.65
N SER A 682 -3.24 21.06 7.68
CA SER A 682 -1.82 21.43 7.62
C SER A 682 -0.89 20.40 8.31
N THR A 683 -1.40 19.21 8.63
CA THR A 683 -0.67 18.15 9.34
C THR A 683 0.43 17.53 8.47
N ASN A 684 0.10 17.23 7.20
CA ASN A 684 1.09 16.88 6.17
C ASN A 684 1.80 18.12 5.57
N GLY A 685 1.85 19.23 6.31
CA GLY A 685 2.17 20.54 5.78
C GLY A 685 1.04 21.13 4.92
N ASN A 686 1.08 22.44 4.69
CA ASN A 686 -0.01 23.21 4.06
C ASN A 686 0.19 23.34 2.55
N TRP A 687 0.30 22.21 1.83
CA TRP A 687 0.42 22.20 0.37
C TRP A 687 -0.94 21.98 -0.30
N SER A 688 -1.29 22.90 -1.19
CA SER A 688 -2.35 22.81 -2.19
C SER A 688 -1.68 22.76 -3.56
N ASP A 689 -1.41 21.53 -4.00
CA ASP A 689 -1.08 21.20 -5.38
C ASP A 689 -1.47 19.73 -5.61
N THR A 690 -2.03 19.42 -6.77
CA THR A 690 -2.39 18.04 -7.14
C THR A 690 -1.14 17.16 -7.24
N ARG A 691 -1.20 15.97 -6.65
CA ARG A 691 -0.08 15.01 -6.63
C ARG A 691 -0.51 13.59 -6.92
N LEU A 692 0.33 12.90 -7.68
CA LEU A 692 0.24 11.46 -7.88
C LEU A 692 1.31 10.76 -7.02
N TYR A 693 0.89 9.77 -6.24
CA TYR A 693 1.75 8.97 -5.37
C TYR A 693 1.69 7.48 -5.74
N LYS A 694 2.84 6.80 -5.74
CA LYS A 694 2.94 5.33 -5.65
C LYS A 694 3.07 4.97 -4.17
N ILE A 695 2.10 4.22 -3.64
CA ILE A 695 2.09 3.84 -2.22
C ILE A 695 3.34 3.02 -1.87
N LYS A 696 3.94 3.32 -0.71
CA LYS A 696 5.01 2.54 -0.10
C LYS A 696 4.60 2.09 1.29
N ARG A 697 5.04 0.89 1.71
CA ARG A 697 4.65 0.32 2.99
C ARG A 697 5.37 1.03 4.14
N ASP A 698 4.62 1.67 5.02
CA ASP A 698 5.10 2.17 6.32
C ASP A 698 4.35 1.46 7.47
N PRO A 699 4.99 0.48 8.12
CA PRO A 699 4.40 -0.22 9.28
C PRO A 699 4.18 0.66 10.52
N ALA A 700 4.68 1.90 10.53
CA ALA A 700 4.39 2.90 11.56
C ALA A 700 3.29 3.89 11.13
N GLY A 701 2.68 3.70 9.95
CA GLY A 701 1.76 4.63 9.29
C GLY A 701 0.50 4.95 10.10
N SER A 702 0.57 6.00 10.91
CA SER A 702 -0.58 6.63 11.57
C SER A 702 -0.28 8.07 12.03
N ASP A 703 0.76 8.72 11.49
CA ASP A 703 1.30 9.99 12.01
C ASP A 703 1.08 11.19 11.08
N THR A 704 0.18 11.06 10.10
CA THR A 704 -0.17 12.04 9.05
C THR A 704 0.97 12.39 8.08
N VAL A 705 2.10 11.67 8.13
CA VAL A 705 3.24 11.88 7.23
C VAL A 705 3.17 10.87 6.09
N ILE A 706 2.61 11.29 4.95
CA ILE A 706 2.70 10.55 3.68
C ILE A 706 4.18 10.30 3.35
N ARG A 707 4.60 9.03 3.35
CA ARG A 707 5.95 8.56 2.99
C ARG A 707 6.01 7.92 1.60
N SER A 708 4.85 7.77 0.95
CA SER A 708 4.70 7.31 -0.43
C SER A 708 5.52 8.14 -1.42
N GLN A 709 5.93 7.50 -2.51
CA GLN A 709 6.74 8.14 -3.54
C GLN A 709 5.87 9.02 -4.43
N ARG A 710 6.12 10.33 -4.47
CA ARG A 710 5.59 11.21 -5.54
C ARG A 710 6.09 10.67 -6.88
N ILE A 711 5.20 10.54 -7.85
CA ILE A 711 5.50 10.08 -9.21
C ILE A 711 4.95 11.07 -10.23
N GLU A 712 5.51 11.06 -11.44
CA GLU A 712 5.15 11.99 -12.50
C GLU A 712 4.02 11.45 -13.37
N CYS A 713 3.08 12.32 -13.74
CA CYS A 713 2.10 12.06 -14.78
C CYS A 713 2.17 13.17 -15.84
N PRO A 714 3.08 13.07 -16.84
CA PRO A 714 3.27 14.11 -17.85
C PRO A 714 2.00 14.41 -18.67
N ALA A 715 1.08 13.45 -18.78
CA ALA A 715 -0.22 13.64 -19.43
C ALA A 715 -1.15 14.61 -18.67
N LEU A 716 -0.90 14.81 -17.38
CA LEU A 716 -1.58 15.78 -16.50
C LEU A 716 -0.67 16.96 -16.12
N GLY A 717 0.54 17.06 -16.70
CA GLY A 717 1.55 18.06 -16.31
C GLY A 717 2.23 17.82 -14.94
N ILE A 718 1.79 16.83 -14.17
CA ILE A 718 2.35 16.50 -12.85
C ILE A 718 3.80 16.04 -13.00
N THR A 719 4.72 16.79 -12.40
CA THR A 719 6.14 16.45 -12.28
C THR A 719 6.58 16.55 -10.81
N GLU A 720 7.72 15.97 -10.45
CA GLU A 720 8.19 15.96 -9.06
C GLU A 720 8.46 17.39 -8.52
N ASN A 721 8.94 18.27 -9.41
CA ASN A 721 9.51 19.58 -9.08
C ASN A 721 8.59 20.78 -9.38
N GLN A 722 7.33 20.54 -9.80
CA GLN A 722 6.39 21.60 -10.16
C GLN A 722 5.06 21.46 -9.40
N GLN A 723 4.62 22.52 -8.73
CA GLN A 723 3.23 22.62 -8.28
C GLN A 723 2.30 22.61 -9.49
N THR A 724 1.28 21.77 -9.45
CA THR A 724 0.35 21.53 -10.55
C THR A 724 -1.05 21.48 -9.95
N GLU A 725 -1.91 22.44 -10.28
CA GLU A 725 -3.32 22.43 -9.84
C GLU A 725 -4.18 21.85 -10.98
N LEU A 726 -5.06 20.90 -10.64
CA LEU A 726 -5.92 20.21 -11.59
C LEU A 726 -7.33 20.12 -11.04
N ASP A 727 -8.29 20.64 -11.78
CA ASP A 727 -9.71 20.37 -11.54
C ASP A 727 -9.93 18.84 -11.64
N LEU A 728 -10.32 18.21 -10.53
CA LEU A 728 -10.57 16.76 -10.45
C LEU A 728 -12.00 16.39 -10.86
N ALA A 729 -12.91 17.37 -10.97
CA ALA A 729 -14.23 17.20 -11.56
C ALA A 729 -14.17 17.08 -13.10
N LEU A 730 -13.08 17.51 -13.75
CA LEU A 730 -12.89 17.39 -15.19
C LEU A 730 -12.76 15.92 -15.62
N PRO A 731 -13.62 15.43 -16.55
CA PRO A 731 -13.58 14.03 -16.99
C PRO A 731 -12.29 13.69 -17.76
N SER A 732 -11.64 14.69 -18.33
CA SER A 732 -10.30 14.59 -18.93
C SER A 732 -9.26 14.15 -17.91
N THR A 733 -9.24 14.75 -16.71
CA THR A 733 -8.27 14.48 -15.64
C THR A 733 -8.28 13.00 -15.26
N LEU A 734 -9.47 12.46 -14.97
CA LEU A 734 -9.68 11.03 -14.72
C LEU A 734 -9.27 10.15 -15.92
N SER A 735 -9.68 10.50 -17.15
CA SER A 735 -9.39 9.67 -18.32
C SER A 735 -7.89 9.57 -18.64
N LEU A 736 -7.16 10.68 -18.50
CA LEU A 736 -5.72 10.77 -18.71
C LEU A 736 -4.94 10.06 -17.60
N LEU A 737 -5.40 10.13 -16.34
CA LEU A 737 -4.83 9.35 -15.25
C LEU A 737 -4.92 7.84 -15.52
N LEU A 738 -6.09 7.35 -15.93
CA LEU A 738 -6.32 5.93 -16.19
C LEU A 738 -5.47 5.41 -17.36
N ASP A 739 -5.31 6.20 -18.42
CA ASP A 739 -4.50 5.81 -19.58
C ASP A 739 -2.99 5.94 -19.31
N HIS A 740 -2.57 6.91 -18.47
CA HIS A 740 -1.21 6.95 -17.93
C HIS A 740 -0.93 5.74 -17.04
N ALA A 741 -1.82 5.41 -16.09
CA ALA A 741 -1.66 4.30 -15.16
C ALA A 741 -1.50 2.96 -15.90
N LYS A 742 -2.22 2.74 -17.00
CA LYS A 742 -2.00 1.58 -17.88
C LYS A 742 -0.63 1.54 -18.55
N THR A 743 -0.15 2.70 -18.98
CA THR A 743 1.07 2.83 -19.79
C THR A 743 2.33 2.73 -18.92
N ALA A 744 2.33 3.38 -17.75
CA ALA A 744 3.43 3.39 -16.80
C ALA A 744 3.38 2.20 -15.82
N TYR A 745 2.18 1.75 -15.43
CA TYR A 745 1.95 0.63 -14.50
C TYR A 745 1.09 -0.48 -15.15
N PRO A 746 1.57 -1.12 -16.23
CA PRO A 746 0.92 -2.28 -16.84
C PRO A 746 0.72 -3.43 -15.82
N ALA A 747 -0.52 -3.93 -15.76
CA ALA A 747 -0.98 -5.02 -14.89
C ALA A 747 -1.99 -5.93 -15.59
N ALA A 748 -2.34 -7.06 -14.97
CA ALA A 748 -3.41 -7.93 -15.47
C ALA A 748 -4.82 -7.38 -15.18
N ASN A 749 -5.01 -6.67 -14.07
CA ASN A 749 -6.28 -6.08 -13.64
C ASN A 749 -6.09 -4.64 -13.16
N TYR A 750 -7.16 -3.85 -13.23
CA TYR A 750 -7.20 -2.46 -12.74
C TYR A 750 -8.35 -2.28 -11.74
N GLY A 751 -8.07 -1.63 -10.62
CA GLY A 751 -9.09 -1.12 -9.70
C GLY A 751 -9.16 0.40 -9.78
N LEU A 752 -10.36 0.98 -9.71
CA LEU A 752 -10.56 2.43 -9.60
C LEU A 752 -11.42 2.73 -8.39
N ILE A 753 -10.92 3.50 -7.43
CA ILE A 753 -11.66 3.94 -6.24
C ILE A 753 -11.86 5.44 -6.36
N PHE A 754 -13.13 5.86 -6.44
CA PHE A 754 -13.50 7.26 -6.22
C PHE A 754 -13.58 7.51 -4.72
N TRP A 755 -12.97 8.60 -4.27
CA TRP A 755 -12.89 8.96 -2.85
C TRP A 755 -13.34 10.42 -2.65
N GLY A 756 -14.03 10.67 -1.54
CA GLY A 756 -14.43 12.01 -1.08
C GLY A 756 -15.94 12.21 -1.14
N HIS A 757 -16.38 13.42 -1.46
CA HIS A 757 -17.82 13.72 -1.54
C HIS A 757 -18.50 13.02 -2.73
N GLY A 758 -19.70 12.52 -2.46
CA GLY A 758 -20.64 12.01 -3.47
C GLY A 758 -22.06 12.40 -3.11
N THR A 759 -22.81 12.95 -4.05
CA THR A 759 -24.20 13.37 -3.81
C THR A 759 -25.23 12.32 -4.25
N GLY A 760 -24.79 11.24 -4.91
CA GLY A 760 -25.68 10.29 -5.58
C GLY A 760 -26.48 10.99 -6.68
N TRP A 761 -27.81 11.02 -6.53
CA TRP A 761 -28.72 11.77 -7.40
C TRP A 761 -29.36 13.02 -6.74
N ARG A 762 -28.90 13.43 -5.55
CA ARG A 762 -29.39 14.63 -4.85
C ARG A 762 -29.24 15.89 -5.71
N SER A 763 -30.24 16.76 -5.71
CA SER A 763 -30.27 18.07 -6.39
C SER A 763 -31.03 19.10 -5.53
N ASP A 764 -30.50 20.32 -5.31
CA ASP A 764 -31.21 21.35 -4.55
C ASP A 764 -31.06 22.75 -5.17
N GLU A 765 -32.18 23.31 -5.65
CA GLU A 765 -32.27 24.70 -6.14
C GLU A 765 -32.56 25.72 -5.02
N THR A 766 -32.59 25.28 -3.75
CA THR A 766 -33.01 26.12 -2.61
C THR A 766 -31.92 26.46 -1.59
N ALA A 767 -30.69 26.00 -1.81
CA ALA A 767 -29.51 26.51 -1.12
C ALA A 767 -29.04 27.80 -1.81
N GLY A 768 -28.72 28.83 -1.01
CA GLY A 768 -28.23 30.13 -1.50
C GLY A 768 -26.71 30.22 -1.56
N GLY A 769 -26.02 29.10 -1.80
CA GLY A 769 -24.56 28.99 -1.78
C GLY A 769 -23.89 29.32 -3.11
N SER A 770 -22.67 28.83 -3.29
CA SER A 770 -21.83 29.08 -4.46
C SER A 770 -22.10 28.07 -5.59
N PRO A 771 -21.57 28.29 -6.81
CA PRO A 771 -21.68 27.32 -7.92
C PRO A 771 -21.17 25.90 -7.61
N ALA A 772 -20.34 25.71 -6.57
CA ALA A 772 -19.87 24.41 -6.11
C ALA A 772 -21.02 23.48 -5.65
N GLU A 773 -22.19 24.03 -5.27
CA GLU A 773 -23.41 23.27 -4.93
C GLU A 773 -24.10 22.64 -6.19
N SER A 774 -23.31 22.28 -7.21
CA SER A 774 -23.71 21.51 -8.39
C SER A 774 -23.90 20.03 -8.04
N MET A 775 -25.11 19.69 -7.60
CA MET A 775 -25.41 18.39 -6.97
C MET A 775 -25.98 17.38 -8.00
N LYS A 776 -25.20 16.33 -8.31
CA LYS A 776 -25.51 14.99 -8.92
C LYS A 776 -24.20 14.25 -9.28
N ALA A 777 -23.25 14.31 -8.36
CA ALA A 777 -21.84 14.23 -8.71
C ALA A 777 -21.00 13.44 -7.70
N LEU A 778 -19.81 13.08 -8.18
CA LEU A 778 -18.64 12.65 -7.42
C LEU A 778 -17.47 13.57 -7.80
N ALA A 779 -16.35 13.50 -7.07
CA ALA A 779 -15.20 14.39 -7.26
C ALA A 779 -15.62 15.87 -7.25
N ILE A 780 -15.90 16.39 -6.06
CA ILE A 780 -16.24 17.79 -5.81
C ILE A 780 -14.95 18.57 -5.51
N ASP A 781 -14.84 19.74 -6.11
CA ASP A 781 -13.65 20.56 -6.19
C ASP A 781 -14.04 22.00 -5.79
N ASP A 782 -13.77 22.38 -4.53
CA ASP A 782 -14.33 23.60 -3.94
C ASP A 782 -13.64 24.88 -4.44
N THR A 783 -12.35 24.81 -4.81
CA THR A 783 -11.57 25.93 -5.38
C THR A 783 -11.91 26.18 -6.83
N SER A 784 -12.10 25.15 -7.65
CA SER A 784 -12.63 25.29 -9.02
C SER A 784 -14.14 25.59 -9.02
N GLY A 785 -14.85 25.15 -7.97
CA GLY A 785 -16.30 25.24 -7.84
C GLY A 785 -17.06 24.29 -8.78
N THR A 786 -16.49 23.09 -9.01
CA THR A 786 -16.93 22.13 -10.02
C THR A 786 -17.21 20.75 -9.43
N SER A 787 -17.96 19.91 -10.18
CA SER A 787 -18.32 18.55 -9.75
C SER A 787 -18.56 17.61 -10.95
N MET A 788 -18.08 16.36 -10.88
CA MET A 788 -18.20 15.43 -12.01
C MET A 788 -19.54 14.70 -11.99
N THR A 789 -20.43 14.98 -12.94
CA THR A 789 -21.71 14.25 -13.02
C THR A 789 -21.50 12.77 -13.29
N LEU A 790 -22.41 11.92 -12.81
CA LEU A 790 -22.30 10.46 -12.99
C LEU A 790 -22.17 10.04 -14.46
N ALA A 791 -22.88 10.70 -15.38
CA ALA A 791 -22.77 10.43 -16.82
C ALA A 791 -21.37 10.76 -17.38
N GLN A 792 -20.76 11.86 -16.91
CA GLN A 792 -19.38 12.21 -17.26
C GLN A 792 -18.38 11.20 -16.71
N ALA A 793 -18.52 10.79 -15.44
CA ALA A 793 -17.65 9.79 -14.81
C ALA A 793 -17.76 8.42 -15.51
N GLY A 794 -18.98 7.96 -15.80
CA GLY A 794 -19.22 6.75 -16.59
C GLY A 794 -18.56 6.81 -17.97
N ASN A 795 -18.71 7.91 -18.70
CA ASN A 795 -18.06 8.11 -20.00
C ASN A 795 -16.52 8.12 -19.90
N ALA A 796 -15.94 8.67 -18.83
CA ALA A 796 -14.49 8.69 -18.62
C ALA A 796 -13.91 7.31 -18.27
N VAL A 797 -14.66 6.42 -17.61
CA VAL A 797 -14.21 5.07 -17.23
C VAL A 797 -14.51 4.00 -18.30
N ARG A 798 -15.56 4.19 -19.12
CA ARG A 798 -16.01 3.20 -20.11
C ARG A 798 -14.91 2.82 -21.10
N ASN A 799 -14.90 1.54 -21.49
CA ASN A 799 -13.87 0.90 -22.32
C ASN A 799 -12.44 0.93 -21.74
N ARG A 800 -12.21 1.46 -20.53
CA ARG A 800 -10.88 1.45 -19.91
C ARG A 800 -10.50 0.16 -19.18
N GLY A 801 -11.29 -0.91 -19.28
CA GLY A 801 -10.88 -2.25 -18.84
C GLY A 801 -10.64 -2.35 -17.33
N ILE A 802 -11.40 -1.60 -16.54
CA ILE A 802 -11.39 -1.67 -15.08
C ILE A 802 -12.04 -2.99 -14.66
N ALA A 803 -11.46 -3.68 -13.68
CA ALA A 803 -11.99 -4.94 -13.16
C ALA A 803 -12.98 -4.72 -12.00
N ALA A 804 -12.66 -3.78 -11.10
CA ALA A 804 -13.51 -3.38 -9.97
C ALA A 804 -13.50 -1.86 -9.78
N ILE A 805 -14.67 -1.30 -9.44
CA ILE A 805 -14.84 0.11 -9.06
C ILE A 805 -15.19 0.19 -7.57
N GLY A 806 -14.54 1.10 -6.85
CA GLY A 806 -14.92 1.50 -5.49
C GLY A 806 -15.53 2.90 -5.49
N MET A 807 -16.55 3.08 -4.65
CA MET A 807 -17.17 4.36 -4.35
C MET A 807 -17.07 4.59 -2.84
N ASP A 808 -15.93 5.10 -2.39
CA ASP A 808 -15.74 5.61 -1.04
C ASP A 808 -16.27 7.05 -0.96
N THR A 809 -17.58 7.14 -1.23
CA THR A 809 -18.37 8.35 -1.37
C THR A 809 -19.80 8.07 -0.88
N CYS A 810 -20.51 9.07 -0.38
CA CYS A 810 -21.92 8.89 -0.01
C CYS A 810 -22.78 8.52 -1.25
N PHE A 811 -23.73 7.60 -1.04
CA PHE A 811 -24.71 7.13 -2.04
C PHE A 811 -24.12 6.45 -3.29
N GLY A 812 -22.88 5.95 -3.26
CA GLY A 812 -22.28 5.20 -4.37
C GLY A 812 -22.93 3.84 -4.70
N GLY A 813 -23.70 3.27 -3.78
CA GLY A 813 -24.37 1.96 -3.88
C GLY A 813 -25.83 2.01 -4.35
N ILE A 814 -26.22 3.03 -5.10
CA ILE A 814 -27.59 3.20 -5.63
C ILE A 814 -27.72 2.71 -7.08
N LEU A 815 -28.95 2.42 -7.53
CA LEU A 815 -29.23 1.86 -8.85
C LEU A 815 -28.81 2.80 -10.00
N GLU A 816 -28.89 4.12 -9.80
CA GLU A 816 -28.48 5.15 -10.74
C GLU A 816 -26.98 5.05 -11.08
N VAL A 817 -26.14 4.96 -10.04
CA VAL A 817 -24.68 4.80 -10.15
C VAL A 817 -24.35 3.43 -10.76
N ALA A 818 -24.94 2.36 -10.21
CA ALA A 818 -24.72 1.00 -10.69
C ALA A 818 -25.10 0.82 -12.18
N ARG A 819 -26.15 1.51 -12.66
CA ARG A 819 -26.55 1.43 -14.08
C ARG A 819 -25.60 2.20 -14.99
N GLU A 820 -25.11 3.37 -14.57
CA GLU A 820 -24.18 4.15 -15.40
C GLU A 820 -22.85 3.39 -15.62
N PHE A 821 -22.29 2.81 -14.57
CA PHE A 821 -21.05 2.02 -14.64
C PHE A 821 -21.23 0.56 -15.08
N SER A 822 -22.44 0.12 -15.46
CA SER A 822 -22.77 -1.31 -15.70
C SER A 822 -22.02 -2.01 -16.84
N ASP A 823 -21.29 -1.27 -17.68
CA ASP A 823 -20.39 -1.75 -18.73
C ASP A 823 -18.94 -1.22 -18.58
N CYS A 824 -18.61 -0.63 -17.44
CA CYS A 824 -17.31 -0.03 -17.15
C CYS A 824 -16.38 -0.96 -16.36
N ALA A 825 -16.93 -1.87 -15.57
CA ALA A 825 -16.20 -2.89 -14.80
C ALA A 825 -17.04 -4.15 -14.53
N ALA A 826 -16.46 -5.18 -13.90
CA ALA A 826 -17.19 -6.38 -13.49
C ALA A 826 -17.93 -6.19 -12.15
N TRP A 827 -17.35 -5.42 -11.23
CA TRP A 827 -17.89 -5.13 -9.91
C TRP A 827 -17.85 -3.63 -9.60
N LEU A 828 -18.83 -3.16 -8.82
CA LEU A 828 -18.81 -1.87 -8.12
C LEU A 828 -19.10 -2.09 -6.65
N VAL A 829 -18.41 -1.40 -5.74
CA VAL A 829 -18.71 -1.41 -4.31
C VAL A 829 -19.02 0.01 -3.84
N GLY A 830 -20.09 0.20 -3.08
CA GLY A 830 -20.45 1.51 -2.52
C GLY A 830 -21.54 1.44 -1.47
N SER A 831 -21.74 2.53 -0.73
CA SER A 831 -22.83 2.65 0.25
C SER A 831 -24.14 3.09 -0.43
N PRO A 832 -25.29 2.44 -0.17
CA PRO A 832 -26.59 2.96 -0.59
C PRO A 832 -27.02 4.21 0.21
N GLY A 833 -26.27 4.59 1.26
CA GLY A 833 -26.54 5.73 2.13
C GLY A 833 -25.30 6.61 2.35
N ALA A 834 -25.30 7.33 3.48
CA ALA A 834 -24.17 8.15 3.88
C ALA A 834 -23.06 7.29 4.52
N ILE A 835 -21.80 7.58 4.18
CA ILE A 835 -20.62 7.03 4.85
C ILE A 835 -20.11 8.00 5.93
N PRO A 836 -19.47 7.50 7.01
CA PRO A 836 -18.67 8.35 7.89
C PRO A 836 -17.46 8.92 7.16
N SER A 837 -16.94 10.06 7.61
CA SER A 837 -15.79 10.77 6.99
C SER A 837 -14.43 10.09 7.16
N ALA A 838 -14.39 8.86 7.72
CA ALA A 838 -13.19 8.03 7.84
C ALA A 838 -13.22 6.86 6.83
N GLY A 839 -13.86 7.12 5.68
CA GLY A 839 -13.85 6.29 4.49
C GLY A 839 -14.04 4.79 4.70
N TRP A 840 -13.31 4.01 3.91
CA TRP A 840 -13.07 2.58 4.08
C TRP A 840 -11.76 2.34 4.85
N ASN A 841 -11.71 1.29 5.65
CA ASN A 841 -10.45 0.84 6.25
C ASN A 841 -9.50 0.26 5.18
N TYR A 842 -8.62 1.10 4.62
CA TYR A 842 -7.71 0.75 3.54
C TYR A 842 -6.60 -0.20 3.99
N ALA A 843 -6.14 -0.04 5.23
CA ALA A 843 -5.10 -0.87 5.84
C ALA A 843 -5.51 -2.36 5.83
N ALA A 844 -6.71 -2.66 6.34
CA ALA A 844 -7.25 -4.01 6.40
C ALA A 844 -7.81 -4.49 5.05
N LEU A 845 -8.31 -3.59 4.20
CA LEU A 845 -8.79 -3.93 2.85
C LEU A 845 -7.67 -4.50 1.99
N PHE A 846 -6.58 -3.76 1.80
CA PHE A 846 -5.49 -4.21 0.93
C PHE A 846 -4.69 -5.38 1.54
N THR A 847 -4.61 -5.46 2.87
CA THR A 847 -4.07 -6.63 3.59
C THR A 847 -4.90 -7.90 3.34
N LEU A 848 -6.22 -7.84 3.54
CA LEU A 848 -7.10 -8.99 3.30
C LEU A 848 -7.13 -9.35 1.82
N PHE A 849 -7.24 -8.37 0.92
CA PHE A 849 -7.22 -8.62 -0.51
C PHE A 849 -5.90 -9.26 -0.96
N GLY A 850 -4.75 -8.81 -0.45
CA GLY A 850 -3.44 -9.37 -0.78
C GLY A 850 -3.26 -10.84 -0.40
N THR A 851 -4.03 -11.34 0.57
CA THR A 851 -4.02 -12.76 0.98
C THR A 851 -5.10 -13.61 0.30
N SER A 852 -5.87 -13.03 -0.63
CA SER A 852 -6.95 -13.70 -1.37
C SER A 852 -6.49 -14.33 -2.69
N SER A 853 -7.43 -14.85 -3.49
CA SER A 853 -7.17 -15.28 -4.87
C SER A 853 -7.07 -14.12 -5.89
N LEU A 854 -6.98 -12.87 -5.43
CA LEU A 854 -6.72 -11.67 -6.23
C LEU A 854 -7.72 -11.45 -7.40
N THR A 855 -8.99 -11.81 -7.20
CA THR A 855 -10.06 -11.54 -8.17
C THR A 855 -10.85 -10.28 -7.82
N ALA A 856 -11.51 -9.65 -8.80
CA ALA A 856 -12.39 -8.50 -8.57
C ALA A 856 -13.53 -8.79 -7.58
N GLU A 857 -14.00 -10.05 -7.50
CA GLU A 857 -14.99 -10.51 -6.52
C GLU A 857 -14.40 -10.60 -5.10
N GLN A 858 -13.13 -10.99 -4.95
CA GLN A 858 -12.45 -10.99 -3.65
C GLN A 858 -12.12 -9.57 -3.16
N PHE A 859 -11.74 -8.64 -4.05
CA PHE A 859 -11.63 -7.23 -3.70
C PHE A 859 -12.98 -6.68 -3.21
N ALA A 860 -14.06 -7.00 -3.93
CA ALA A 860 -15.40 -6.55 -3.57
C ALA A 860 -15.90 -7.14 -2.24
N SER A 861 -15.61 -8.42 -1.95
CA SER A 861 -15.90 -9.04 -0.66
C SER A 861 -15.08 -8.41 0.46
N ALA A 862 -13.77 -8.20 0.27
CA ALA A 862 -12.90 -7.61 1.27
C ALA A 862 -13.35 -6.19 1.67
N ALA A 863 -13.78 -5.37 0.71
CA ALA A 863 -14.31 -4.03 0.99
C ALA A 863 -15.60 -4.08 1.83
N VAL A 864 -16.54 -4.98 1.48
CA VAL A 864 -17.77 -5.19 2.26
C VAL A 864 -17.45 -5.70 3.67
N ASP A 865 -16.52 -6.64 3.82
CA ASP A 865 -16.16 -7.24 5.10
C ASP A 865 -15.42 -6.27 6.03
N GLN A 866 -14.51 -5.44 5.53
CA GLN A 866 -13.79 -4.49 6.38
C GLN A 866 -14.66 -3.30 6.78
N PHE A 867 -15.48 -2.75 5.88
CA PHE A 867 -16.46 -1.73 6.24
C PHE A 867 -17.47 -2.26 7.27
N ARG A 868 -17.90 -3.53 7.15
CA ARG A 868 -18.72 -4.23 8.14
C ARG A 868 -18.03 -4.36 9.51
N VAL A 869 -16.72 -4.59 9.55
CA VAL A 869 -15.95 -4.66 10.80
C VAL A 869 -15.77 -3.27 11.43
N GLN A 870 -15.37 -2.28 10.62
CA GLN A 870 -15.12 -0.89 11.01
C GLN A 870 -16.39 -0.24 11.61
N TYR A 871 -17.55 -0.46 11.00
CA TYR A 871 -18.78 0.25 11.33
C TYR A 871 -19.88 -0.61 11.97
N ALA A 872 -19.56 -1.81 12.47
CA ALA A 872 -20.50 -2.74 13.11
C ALA A 872 -21.41 -2.12 14.20
N LEU A 873 -20.93 -1.07 14.88
CA LEU A 873 -21.65 -0.36 15.94
C LEU A 873 -22.23 1.01 15.51
N THR A 874 -21.97 1.46 14.28
CA THR A 874 -22.33 2.80 13.78
C THR A 874 -23.72 2.77 13.11
N PRO A 875 -24.75 3.41 13.67
CA PRO A 875 -26.12 3.32 13.15
C PRO A 875 -26.26 3.85 11.71
N ASN A 876 -27.16 3.22 10.95
CA ASN A 876 -27.50 3.58 9.56
C ASN A 876 -26.34 3.47 8.54
N THR A 877 -25.24 2.80 8.89
CA THR A 877 -24.16 2.49 7.94
C THR A 877 -24.44 1.19 7.18
N GLY A 878 -24.02 1.14 5.92
CA GLY A 878 -24.10 -0.05 5.09
C GLY A 878 -23.33 0.09 3.79
N ILE A 879 -23.07 -1.03 3.15
CA ILE A 879 -22.25 -1.15 1.94
C ILE A 879 -22.76 -2.32 1.09
N SER A 880 -22.57 -2.26 -0.23
CA SER A 880 -23.01 -3.30 -1.15
C SER A 880 -22.02 -3.49 -2.28
N ALA A 881 -21.72 -4.76 -2.58
CA ALA A 881 -20.89 -5.18 -3.70
C ALA A 881 -21.79 -5.68 -4.83
N ILE A 882 -21.69 -4.98 -5.96
CA ILE A 882 -22.65 -4.98 -7.04
C ILE A 882 -22.00 -5.60 -8.29
N ARG A 883 -22.54 -6.73 -8.74
CA ARG A 883 -22.13 -7.44 -9.95
C ARG A 883 -22.71 -6.72 -11.17
N LEU A 884 -21.92 -5.82 -11.76
CA LEU A 884 -22.35 -4.84 -12.76
C LEU A 884 -23.02 -5.48 -13.99
N SER A 885 -22.57 -6.65 -14.42
CA SER A 885 -23.15 -7.40 -15.54
C SER A 885 -24.60 -7.86 -15.34
N ALA A 886 -25.10 -7.92 -14.10
CA ALA A 886 -26.51 -8.24 -13.80
C ALA A 886 -27.40 -6.99 -13.64
N VAL A 887 -26.82 -5.79 -13.52
CA VAL A 887 -27.57 -4.52 -13.37
C VAL A 887 -28.48 -4.19 -14.57
N PRO A 888 -28.15 -4.49 -15.85
CA PRO A 888 -29.09 -4.29 -16.96
C PRO A 888 -30.39 -5.09 -16.80
N ALA A 889 -30.28 -6.34 -16.33
CA ALA A 889 -31.43 -7.20 -16.08
C ALA A 889 -32.25 -6.71 -14.87
N LEU A 890 -31.58 -6.32 -13.76
CA LEU A 890 -32.23 -5.66 -12.63
C LEU A 890 -33.00 -4.41 -13.07
N SER A 891 -32.38 -3.54 -13.88
CA SER A 891 -33.00 -2.31 -14.38
C SER A 891 -34.25 -2.60 -15.23
N SER A 892 -34.22 -3.63 -16.08
CA SER A 892 -35.39 -4.04 -16.86
C SER A 892 -36.54 -4.56 -15.98
N VAL A 893 -36.23 -5.39 -14.97
CA VAL A 893 -37.25 -5.96 -14.07
C VAL A 893 -37.81 -4.91 -13.11
N PHE A 894 -36.96 -4.00 -12.62
CA PHE A 894 -37.32 -2.84 -11.82
C PHE A 894 -38.32 -1.95 -12.56
N ASN A 895 -38.02 -1.54 -13.80
CA ASN A 895 -38.94 -0.76 -14.61
C ASN A 895 -40.29 -1.47 -14.81
N ALA A 896 -40.28 -2.74 -15.19
CA ALA A 896 -41.51 -3.51 -15.41
C ALA A 896 -42.37 -3.66 -14.13
N PHE A 897 -41.75 -3.78 -12.95
CA PHE A 897 -42.43 -3.76 -11.66
C PHE A 897 -43.06 -2.39 -11.37
N MET A 898 -42.30 -1.30 -11.55
CA MET A 898 -42.79 0.07 -11.31
C MET A 898 -43.93 0.47 -12.26
N GLU A 899 -43.92 0.03 -13.52
CA GLU A 899 -45.05 0.18 -14.45
C GLU A 899 -46.34 -0.48 -13.92
N ASN A 900 -46.23 -1.62 -13.23
CA ASN A 900 -47.40 -2.33 -12.71
C ASN A 900 -47.86 -1.77 -11.35
N ALA A 901 -46.96 -1.21 -10.54
CA ALA A 901 -47.32 -0.35 -9.40
C ALA A 901 -48.05 0.93 -9.88
N ALA A 902 -47.52 1.60 -10.91
CA ALA A 902 -48.13 2.76 -11.55
C ALA A 902 -49.53 2.46 -12.13
N ALA A 903 -49.72 1.27 -12.71
CA ALA A 903 -51.03 0.79 -13.17
C ALA A 903 -52.02 0.44 -12.04
N GLY A 904 -51.55 0.29 -10.79
CA GLY A 904 -52.40 0.21 -9.60
C GLY A 904 -53.01 1.55 -9.19
N ILE A 905 -52.38 2.67 -9.56
CA ILE A 905 -52.84 4.02 -9.21
C ILE A 905 -53.99 4.43 -10.15
N GLN A 906 -55.21 4.18 -9.70
CA GLN A 906 -56.48 4.38 -10.43
C GLN A 906 -57.36 5.51 -9.85
N ASN A 907 -57.09 5.92 -8.61
CA ASN A 907 -57.82 6.96 -7.88
C ASN A 907 -56.95 7.55 -6.75
N ARG A 908 -57.40 8.65 -6.15
CA ARG A 908 -56.68 9.33 -5.06
C ARG A 908 -56.35 8.41 -3.87
N SER A 909 -57.23 7.48 -3.49
CA SER A 909 -56.97 6.53 -2.40
C SER A 909 -55.80 5.58 -2.70
N SER A 910 -55.77 5.01 -3.91
CA SER A 910 -54.64 4.16 -4.37
C SER A 910 -53.34 4.97 -4.52
N GLN A 911 -53.43 6.23 -4.93
CA GLN A 911 -52.30 7.16 -5.03
C GLN A 911 -51.71 7.45 -3.64
N THR A 912 -52.53 7.87 -2.68
CA THR A 912 -52.11 8.15 -1.29
C THR A 912 -51.51 6.92 -0.63
N LEU A 913 -52.07 5.73 -0.85
CA LEU A 913 -51.53 4.49 -0.30
C LEU A 913 -50.12 4.17 -0.83
N LEU A 914 -49.90 4.21 -2.15
CA LEU A 914 -48.55 3.99 -2.70
C LEU A 914 -47.57 5.10 -2.32
N LYS A 915 -48.05 6.35 -2.14
CA LYS A 915 -47.24 7.48 -1.69
C LYS A 915 -46.74 7.27 -0.25
N SER A 916 -47.61 6.82 0.64
CA SER A 916 -47.27 6.51 2.03
C SER A 916 -46.35 5.28 2.14
N ILE A 917 -46.60 4.24 1.33
CA ILE A 917 -45.68 3.09 1.23
C ILE A 917 -44.28 3.54 0.78
N ALA A 918 -44.16 4.46 -0.20
CA ALA A 918 -42.88 4.95 -0.70
C ALA A 918 -42.12 5.88 0.26
N MET A 919 -42.84 6.64 1.10
CA MET A 919 -42.26 7.77 1.87
C MET A 919 -42.23 7.56 3.39
N ASP A 920 -43.21 6.81 3.92
CA ASP A 920 -43.42 6.66 5.36
C ASP A 920 -43.09 5.23 5.83
N ASP A 921 -43.53 4.20 5.10
CA ASP A 921 -43.37 2.79 5.51
C ASP A 921 -42.03 2.16 5.07
N SER A 922 -41.49 2.57 3.90
CA SER A 922 -40.28 1.95 3.33
C SER A 922 -38.99 2.37 4.03
N ARG A 923 -38.00 1.47 4.05
CA ARG A 923 -36.64 1.82 4.45
C ARG A 923 -36.07 2.87 3.50
N LEU A 924 -35.63 4.00 4.07
CA LEU A 924 -35.02 5.12 3.34
C LEU A 924 -33.57 5.32 3.77
N TYR A 925 -32.68 5.40 2.78
CA TYR A 925 -31.34 5.97 2.95
C TYR A 925 -31.43 7.48 2.75
N ARG A 926 -30.95 8.27 3.71
CA ARG A 926 -30.99 9.74 3.68
C ARG A 926 -29.96 10.36 4.62
N PHE A 927 -29.53 11.58 4.34
CA PHE A 927 -28.62 12.33 5.20
C PHE A 927 -29.42 13.09 6.27
N ALA A 928 -29.03 13.00 7.54
CA ALA A 928 -29.82 13.57 8.65
C ALA A 928 -29.98 15.11 8.55
N SER A 929 -28.93 15.81 8.12
CA SER A 929 -28.93 17.27 7.89
C SER A 929 -29.67 17.68 6.62
N TYR A 930 -29.92 16.75 5.68
CA TYR A 930 -30.61 16.99 4.41
C TYR A 930 -31.82 16.05 4.27
N PRO A 931 -32.87 16.22 5.11
CA PRO A 931 -34.05 15.34 5.13
C PRO A 931 -34.91 15.44 3.86
N THR A 932 -34.55 16.33 2.92
CA THR A 932 -35.23 16.53 1.63
C THR A 932 -34.71 15.64 0.51
N ASP A 933 -33.72 14.78 0.79
CA ASP A 933 -33.16 13.84 -0.17
C ASP A 933 -33.25 12.44 0.41
N SER A 934 -33.85 11.50 -0.34
CA SER A 934 -34.10 10.15 0.14
C SER A 934 -33.99 9.15 -1.00
N TYR A 935 -33.46 7.97 -0.68
CA TYR A 935 -33.36 6.84 -1.60
C TYR A 935 -34.08 5.66 -0.97
N ILE A 936 -35.07 5.10 -1.66
CA ILE A 936 -35.84 3.96 -1.14
C ILE A 936 -35.01 2.69 -1.33
N ASP A 937 -34.92 1.84 -0.31
CA ASP A 937 -34.45 0.47 -0.48
C ASP A 937 -35.42 -0.31 -1.38
N ILE A 938 -34.94 -0.74 -2.53
CA ILE A 938 -35.74 -1.39 -3.58
C ILE A 938 -36.42 -2.67 -3.04
N ARG A 939 -35.76 -3.36 -2.09
CA ARG A 939 -36.26 -4.59 -1.45
C ARG A 939 -37.42 -4.30 -0.50
N SER A 940 -37.23 -3.37 0.43
CA SER A 940 -38.27 -2.91 1.37
C SER A 940 -39.51 -2.42 0.63
N PHE A 941 -39.35 -1.61 -0.42
CA PHE A 941 -40.47 -1.08 -1.20
C PHE A 941 -41.23 -2.19 -1.94
N ALA A 942 -40.52 -3.17 -2.52
CA ALA A 942 -41.15 -4.33 -3.15
C ALA A 942 -41.92 -5.19 -2.14
N ASP A 943 -41.36 -5.48 -0.97
CA ASP A 943 -42.03 -6.27 0.08
C ASP A 943 -43.23 -5.55 0.70
N LEU A 944 -43.22 -4.21 0.77
CA LEU A 944 -44.37 -3.42 1.23
C LEU A 944 -45.49 -3.32 0.18
N ILE A 945 -45.16 -3.16 -1.11
CA ILE A 945 -46.14 -3.26 -2.20
C ILE A 945 -46.76 -4.67 -2.26
N LEU A 946 -45.96 -5.72 -2.01
CA LEU A 946 -46.42 -7.10 -1.90
C LEU A 946 -47.38 -7.34 -0.73
N SER A 947 -47.10 -6.73 0.43
CA SER A 947 -47.88 -6.92 1.67
C SER A 947 -48.99 -5.88 1.89
N ALA A 948 -49.10 -4.89 0.99
CA ALA A 948 -50.15 -3.89 0.99
C ALA A 948 -51.55 -4.52 1.02
N ARG A 949 -52.38 -4.02 1.94
CA ARG A 949 -53.71 -4.57 2.24
C ARG A 949 -54.71 -4.34 1.11
N ASP A 950 -55.87 -4.98 1.22
CA ASP A 950 -56.97 -4.86 0.26
C ASP A 950 -57.33 -3.38 0.01
N GLY A 951 -57.21 -2.96 -1.25
CA GLY A 951 -57.41 -1.58 -1.68
C GLY A 951 -56.40 -1.10 -2.72
N LEU A 952 -55.14 -1.56 -2.68
CA LEU A 952 -54.12 -1.10 -3.63
C LEU A 952 -54.38 -1.54 -5.08
N PHE A 953 -54.66 -2.84 -5.27
CA PHE A 953 -54.92 -3.41 -6.59
C PHE A 953 -56.38 -3.85 -6.70
N SER A 954 -57.19 -3.04 -7.39
CA SER A 954 -58.61 -3.34 -7.71
C SER A 954 -58.78 -4.54 -8.64
N SER A 955 -57.76 -4.87 -9.44
CA SER A 955 -57.76 -5.96 -10.40
C SER A 955 -56.83 -7.08 -9.96
N ALA A 956 -57.38 -8.30 -9.85
CA ALA A 956 -56.60 -9.51 -9.61
C ALA A 956 -55.51 -9.74 -10.68
N THR A 957 -55.74 -9.31 -11.93
CA THR A 957 -54.75 -9.41 -13.02
C THR A 957 -53.60 -8.41 -12.87
N ILE A 958 -53.80 -7.28 -12.19
CA ILE A 958 -52.70 -6.37 -11.82
C ILE A 958 -51.99 -6.92 -10.58
N LYS A 959 -52.74 -7.31 -9.54
CA LYS A 959 -52.19 -7.90 -8.31
C LYS A 959 -51.29 -9.11 -8.61
N ASN A 960 -51.74 -10.04 -9.45
CA ASN A 960 -50.95 -11.23 -9.81
C ASN A 960 -49.68 -10.89 -10.61
N ARG A 961 -49.70 -9.88 -11.48
CA ARG A 961 -48.49 -9.43 -12.21
C ARG A 961 -47.49 -8.77 -11.26
N ALA A 962 -47.96 -7.88 -10.38
CA ALA A 962 -47.12 -7.26 -9.35
C ALA A 962 -46.49 -8.31 -8.41
N LEU A 963 -47.25 -9.34 -7.99
CA LEU A 963 -46.74 -10.48 -7.22
C LEU A 963 -45.58 -11.20 -7.94
N THR A 964 -45.76 -11.57 -9.22
CA THR A 964 -44.71 -12.23 -10.02
C THR A 964 -43.49 -11.33 -10.26
N GLN A 965 -43.71 -10.05 -10.54
CA GLN A 965 -42.63 -9.10 -10.84
C GLN A 965 -41.83 -8.72 -9.60
N ALA A 966 -42.44 -8.58 -8.43
CA ALA A 966 -41.71 -8.32 -7.19
C ALA A 966 -40.83 -9.52 -6.78
N ALA A 967 -41.31 -10.75 -6.97
CA ALA A 967 -40.47 -11.94 -6.80
C ALA A 967 -39.29 -11.92 -7.79
N SER A 968 -39.55 -11.63 -9.07
CA SER A 968 -38.52 -11.49 -10.10
C SER A 968 -37.52 -10.37 -9.77
N LEU A 969 -37.98 -9.25 -9.21
CA LEU A 969 -37.16 -8.11 -8.80
C LEU A 969 -36.24 -8.48 -7.64
N LYS A 970 -36.74 -9.19 -6.63
CA LYS A 970 -35.90 -9.70 -5.53
C LYS A 970 -34.86 -10.72 -6.02
N THR A 971 -35.19 -11.59 -6.98
CA THR A 971 -34.21 -12.47 -7.63
C THR A 971 -33.16 -11.70 -8.41
N ALA A 972 -33.54 -10.73 -9.24
CA ALA A 972 -32.61 -9.91 -10.01
C ALA A 972 -31.73 -9.02 -9.10
N LEU A 973 -32.28 -8.54 -7.99
CA LEU A 973 -31.56 -7.75 -6.99
C LEU A 973 -30.55 -8.59 -6.20
N ASN A 974 -30.86 -9.86 -5.87
CA ASN A 974 -29.86 -10.80 -5.34
C ASN A 974 -28.75 -11.11 -6.37
N ALA A 975 -29.10 -11.27 -7.64
CA ALA A 975 -28.11 -11.54 -8.70
C ALA A 975 -27.18 -10.34 -8.99
N ALA A 976 -27.71 -9.12 -8.87
CA ALA A 976 -26.95 -7.88 -9.02
C ALA A 976 -26.21 -7.47 -7.75
N VAL A 977 -26.70 -7.80 -6.56
CA VAL A 977 -26.09 -7.46 -5.27
C VAL A 977 -26.00 -8.72 -4.39
N PRO A 978 -25.09 -9.67 -4.74
CA PRO A 978 -24.94 -10.94 -4.03
C PRO A 978 -24.24 -10.81 -2.68
N LEU A 979 -23.57 -9.68 -2.44
CA LEU A 979 -22.85 -9.37 -1.21
C LEU A 979 -23.21 -7.96 -0.74
N GLY A 980 -23.58 -7.82 0.52
CA GLY A 980 -23.90 -6.53 1.13
C GLY A 980 -24.12 -6.66 2.61
N TRP A 981 -23.95 -5.55 3.33
CA TRP A 981 -24.13 -5.48 4.77
C TRP A 981 -24.73 -4.13 5.17
N GLU A 982 -25.58 -4.12 6.18
CA GLU A 982 -26.09 -2.90 6.81
C GLU A 982 -26.28 -3.09 8.31
N GLN A 983 -25.94 -2.06 9.10
CA GLN A 983 -26.08 -2.07 10.54
C GLN A 983 -27.55 -2.26 10.95
N GLY A 984 -27.79 -3.19 11.89
CA GLY A 984 -29.14 -3.61 12.29
C GLY A 984 -29.93 -4.41 11.24
N GLY A 985 -29.37 -4.66 10.05
CA GLY A 985 -30.01 -5.40 8.97
C GLY A 985 -30.04 -6.92 9.14
N GLN A 986 -30.91 -7.58 8.37
CA GLN A 986 -30.98 -9.04 8.19
C GLN A 986 -31.30 -9.34 6.71
N GLY A 987 -30.32 -9.23 5.82
CA GLY A 987 -30.49 -9.59 4.42
C GLY A 987 -29.33 -9.23 3.50
N GLU A 988 -29.30 -9.89 2.36
CA GLU A 988 -28.54 -9.52 1.16
C GLU A 988 -29.28 -8.43 0.38
N GLY A 989 -28.63 -7.86 -0.63
CA GLY A 989 -29.28 -7.12 -1.71
C GLY A 989 -29.96 -5.81 -1.29
N HIS A 990 -29.23 -4.99 -0.53
CA HIS A 990 -29.55 -3.59 -0.24
C HIS A 990 -29.15 -2.70 -1.42
N MET A 991 -30.06 -1.82 -1.86
CA MET A 991 -29.79 -0.88 -2.94
C MET A 991 -30.82 0.26 -2.90
N GLY A 992 -30.34 1.50 -2.90
CA GLY A 992 -31.18 2.69 -2.98
C GLY A 992 -31.61 3.05 -4.41
N VAL A 993 -32.72 3.78 -4.53
CA VAL A 993 -33.12 4.52 -5.74
C VAL A 993 -33.80 5.84 -5.35
N HIS A 994 -33.51 6.93 -6.04
CA HIS A 994 -33.82 8.31 -5.63
C HIS A 994 -35.32 8.65 -5.72
N LEU A 995 -35.83 9.24 -4.63
CA LEU A 995 -37.20 9.75 -4.45
C LEU A 995 -37.18 11.16 -3.83
N ILE A 996 -37.92 12.10 -4.42
CA ILE A 996 -38.17 13.42 -3.81
C ILE A 996 -39.26 13.31 -2.72
N PRO A 997 -38.98 13.62 -1.45
CA PRO A 997 -39.96 13.64 -0.38
C PRO A 997 -40.84 14.91 -0.40
N LEU A 998 -41.92 14.87 0.39
CA LEU A 998 -42.87 15.97 0.55
C LEU A 998 -42.47 16.86 1.73
N MET A 999 -42.90 18.12 1.70
CA MET A 999 -43.06 18.89 2.93
C MET A 999 -44.15 18.27 3.81
N ALA A 1000 -44.14 18.58 5.11
CA ALA A 1000 -45.05 18.05 6.15
C ALA A 1000 -46.56 18.37 5.99
N GLN A 1001 -46.99 18.79 4.79
CA GLN A 1001 -48.36 19.09 4.39
C GLN A 1001 -48.78 18.33 3.11
N GLY A 1002 -47.96 17.41 2.59
CA GLY A 1002 -48.28 16.55 1.44
C GLY A 1002 -47.89 17.11 0.07
N THR A 1003 -47.40 18.34 0.01
CA THR A 1003 -46.89 19.03 -1.18
C THR A 1003 -45.42 18.66 -1.43
N PRO A 1004 -44.99 18.33 -2.66
CA PRO A 1004 -43.56 18.15 -2.98
C PRO A 1004 -42.73 19.41 -2.69
N LYS A 1005 -41.46 19.26 -2.28
CA LYS A 1005 -40.54 20.41 -2.10
C LYS A 1005 -40.31 21.14 -3.42
N ALA A 1006 -40.15 20.38 -4.50
CA ALA A 1006 -39.99 20.86 -5.87
C ALA A 1006 -40.66 19.87 -6.85
N SER A 1007 -40.81 20.28 -8.11
CA SER A 1007 -40.85 19.33 -9.22
C SER A 1007 -39.50 18.62 -9.34
N HIS A 1008 -39.47 17.38 -9.82
CA HIS A 1008 -38.22 16.79 -10.32
C HIS A 1008 -37.59 17.74 -11.35
N GLU A 1009 -36.31 17.98 -11.18
CA GLU A 1009 -35.49 18.79 -12.06
C GLU A 1009 -35.31 18.19 -13.46
N ALA A 1010 -34.89 19.00 -14.43
CA ALA A 1010 -34.73 18.56 -15.81
C ALA A 1010 -33.72 17.39 -15.97
N GLY A 1011 -32.69 17.32 -15.12
CA GLY A 1011 -31.70 16.24 -15.17
C GLY A 1011 -32.29 14.86 -14.84
N TYR A 1012 -33.33 14.78 -13.99
CA TYR A 1012 -34.07 13.56 -13.65
C TYR A 1012 -35.46 13.46 -14.31
N ILE A 1013 -35.69 14.16 -15.42
CA ILE A 1013 -36.88 13.96 -16.26
C ILE A 1013 -36.45 13.35 -17.59
N ARG A 1014 -36.99 12.17 -17.92
CA ARG A 1014 -36.68 11.50 -19.19
C ARG A 1014 -37.26 12.29 -20.37
N GLY A 1015 -36.42 12.51 -21.38
CA GLY A 1015 -36.76 13.32 -22.55
C GLY A 1015 -36.83 14.81 -22.26
N SER A 1016 -36.27 15.30 -21.14
CA SER A 1016 -36.23 16.72 -20.80
C SER A 1016 -35.48 17.56 -21.85
N GLY A 1017 -34.39 17.00 -22.39
CA GLY A 1017 -33.39 17.71 -23.19
C GLY A 1017 -32.23 18.27 -22.37
N ALA A 1018 -32.09 17.89 -21.09
CA ALA A 1018 -30.93 18.25 -20.29
C ALA A 1018 -29.64 17.60 -20.82
N ALA A 1019 -28.51 18.27 -20.65
CA ALA A 1019 -27.19 17.67 -20.87
C ALA A 1019 -26.85 16.67 -19.75
N ASN A 1020 -25.92 15.75 -20.02
CA ASN A 1020 -25.32 14.83 -19.04
C ASN A 1020 -26.33 14.01 -18.20
N GLN A 1021 -27.52 13.70 -18.75
CA GLN A 1021 -28.43 12.74 -18.11
C GLN A 1021 -27.77 11.36 -18.07
N SER A 1022 -27.87 10.67 -16.93
CA SER A 1022 -27.38 9.30 -16.82
C SER A 1022 -28.23 8.33 -17.64
N ARG A 1023 -27.64 7.19 -17.95
CA ARG A 1023 -28.31 6.08 -18.63
C ARG A 1023 -29.55 5.61 -17.89
N PHE A 1024 -29.54 5.62 -16.56
CA PHE A 1024 -30.73 5.30 -15.76
C PHE A 1024 -31.92 6.21 -16.11
N VAL A 1025 -31.69 7.52 -16.20
CA VAL A 1025 -32.73 8.50 -16.55
C VAL A 1025 -33.19 8.36 -18.00
N LEU A 1026 -32.25 8.16 -18.93
CA LEU A 1026 -32.55 8.03 -20.36
C LEU A 1026 -33.34 6.74 -20.67
N GLU A 1027 -33.02 5.64 -19.99
CA GLU A 1027 -33.56 4.31 -20.24
C GLU A 1027 -34.80 3.97 -19.39
N SER A 1028 -35.04 4.62 -18.24
CA SER A 1028 -36.15 4.24 -17.35
C SER A 1028 -37.53 4.51 -17.96
N THR A 1029 -38.38 3.48 -17.96
CA THR A 1029 -39.78 3.55 -18.42
C THR A 1029 -40.78 3.56 -17.26
N GLY A 1030 -40.48 2.86 -16.17
CA GLY A 1030 -41.42 2.63 -15.07
C GLY A 1030 -41.25 3.54 -13.86
N TRP A 1031 -40.07 4.13 -13.65
CA TRP A 1031 -39.77 4.91 -12.45
C TRP A 1031 -39.74 6.41 -12.72
N VAL A 1032 -38.76 6.85 -13.51
CA VAL A 1032 -38.44 8.27 -13.78
C VAL A 1032 -39.60 9.01 -14.47
N PRO A 1033 -39.90 10.28 -14.15
CA PRO A 1033 -40.95 11.05 -14.83
C PRO A 1033 -40.64 11.28 -16.32
N ASN A 1034 -41.66 11.36 -17.17
CA ASN A 1034 -41.48 11.51 -18.62
C ASN A 1034 -42.19 12.76 -19.16
N LYS A 1035 -41.42 13.68 -19.77
CA LYS A 1035 -41.89 14.96 -20.33
C LYS A 1035 -42.98 14.83 -21.41
N THR A 1036 -43.13 13.65 -22.02
CA THR A 1036 -43.98 13.43 -23.21
C THR A 1036 -45.04 12.35 -23.04
N ALA A 1037 -44.91 11.46 -22.05
CA ALA A 1037 -45.80 10.31 -21.89
C ALA A 1037 -45.97 9.96 -20.40
N ALA A 1038 -46.90 10.63 -19.73
CA ALA A 1038 -47.18 10.44 -18.31
C ALA A 1038 -47.69 9.02 -18.02
N GLY A 1039 -46.84 8.19 -17.40
CA GLY A 1039 -47.12 6.77 -17.17
C GLY A 1039 -46.22 6.06 -16.16
N SER A 1040 -45.08 6.65 -15.78
CA SER A 1040 -44.21 6.07 -14.74
C SER A 1040 -44.82 6.20 -13.34
N LEU A 1041 -44.23 5.51 -12.36
CA LEU A 1041 -44.66 5.59 -10.97
C LEU A 1041 -44.49 7.00 -10.40
N LEU A 1042 -43.43 7.72 -10.76
CA LEU A 1042 -43.26 9.12 -10.34
C LEU A 1042 -44.22 10.07 -11.09
N ASP A 1043 -44.56 9.81 -12.37
CA ASP A 1043 -45.66 10.51 -13.06
C ASP A 1043 -46.99 10.33 -12.29
N LYS A 1044 -47.26 9.11 -11.82
CA LYS A 1044 -48.49 8.77 -11.08
C LYS A 1044 -48.54 9.30 -9.65
N LEU A 1045 -47.40 9.41 -8.97
CA LEU A 1045 -47.34 9.88 -7.57
C LEU A 1045 -47.26 11.41 -7.42
N PHE A 1046 -46.74 12.12 -8.42
CA PHE A 1046 -46.43 13.56 -8.31
C PHE A 1046 -47.13 14.45 -9.34
N TYR A 1047 -47.44 13.95 -10.54
CA TYR A 1047 -47.93 14.77 -11.66
C TYR A 1047 -49.34 14.40 -12.16
N THR A 1048 -49.89 13.28 -11.68
CA THR A 1048 -51.26 12.84 -11.98
C THR A 1048 -52.23 13.35 -10.93
N TYR A 1049 -53.26 14.08 -11.36
CA TYR A 1049 -54.34 14.55 -10.48
C TYR A 1049 -55.61 13.71 -10.71
N PHE A 1050 -56.27 13.35 -9.62
CA PHE A 1050 -57.59 12.71 -9.63
C PHE A 1050 -58.63 13.70 -9.13
N GLU A 1051 -59.73 13.84 -9.87
CA GLU A 1051 -60.94 14.54 -9.43
C GLU A 1051 -61.55 13.82 -8.20
N ASP A 1052 -62.28 14.56 -7.36
CA ASP A 1052 -62.89 14.11 -6.09
C ASP A 1052 -64.34 13.60 -6.27
#